data_AF-A0AB34FT01-F1
#
_entry.id   AF-A0AB34FT01-F1
#
_cell.length_a   1.000
_cell.length_b   1.000
_cell.length_c   1.000
_cell.angle_alpha   90.00
_cell.angle_beta   90.00
_cell.angle_gamma   90.00
#
_symmetry.space_group_name_H-M   'P 1'
#
loop_
_entity.id
_entity.type
_entity.pdbx_description
1 polymer ?
#
loop_
_entity_poly.entity_id
_entity_poly.type
_entity_poly.pdbx_seq_one_letter_code
_entity_poly.pdbx_strand_id
1 'polypeptide(L)'
;MAESNARPIAIFASYLLTAAALTAASIAIACAGTRRPRGSVAPVAPSPGPASPPPAAAASRRRHARLVLFAGLAALSLATTWYHMFAFFRWSYLQWSASRRVDDGLRLGDWLRDTALFKQAWASTLETPPRAWWSLQIFGFCANWSLALAAQARRRAVPHAWVFVLLGQIVAISFAMNLSFVAFLLHDVVPAAAAAGGKRKGKASEEALGTSGTSRLLSYGLLSLNIGLALAVPANFNHPRFLWLLLAPHVLAFVPALLNALLPPGRALAQPSWPAMFASHAVVVAAATAPVLAEGGLGVVVQTLSEHPAVSSVGWDVICCWLSSVAWYATVAASPRDMRRYGVTTATTTGDASERSQPTHGDEPSPVHLGCPGPHCVALSTPPDMQLPLIPLQLGVAAARTLQPWTYTPLPLGAVKPGGWLLGEMQAMADGLAGHEHDFYVFVNESSWLNEPGKGGSEYSTLNEGLPYWFNSLVPLAYTLDSDRLKAQVHEVATTVLGHQASDGWIGPEVGDARNFWARMPFFLGLTQLVEANATWEAPVLASLHGFMPLANEMLKNDSQGFANCRKDWLLEHHPSDQDALLWETMDLFFAQSQYRWDSWYTKGTFQEIADPNDESIWPFLHGVNVGQGLKASSVAYRINGSREMVQKSHDAVDWTFKHHGSASGTVLADERERDLAPYMGSELCTAVEAAYSLAYMYQALGSNDFADRAERAVFNAFPVMMTGDKWAHQYMAQPNQPHALNVTADDGHVPPVFTNANGGMALIFGMEPQYPCCTVNHPQGYPKFVSNSWVAVGEKGLGHVLLGPSTVTARVNGGAVKVTCDTAYPFDDVLRYTVEAERDFDLYLRSSMRKIRTEARSNNTVAVFHGSLLYALELRTKTTSSYPHATSAWNVAVDPSTLEYHGLRGSRLPDPVFAQGAPPNYMTVDGCEIEWDLHLGLSYRLIPFHR
;
A
#
# COMPACT_ATOMS: atom_id res chain seq x y z
N MET A 1 3.78 29.83 -13.34
CA MET A 1 2.96 31.02 -12.97
C MET A 1 1.87 30.56 -12.03
N ALA A 2 1.74 31.16 -10.83
CA ALA A 2 0.67 30.81 -9.88
C ALA A 2 -0.70 31.16 -10.49
N GLU A 3 -1.67 30.24 -10.44
CA GLU A 3 -3.02 30.55 -10.88
C GLU A 3 -3.67 31.55 -9.91
N SER A 4 -4.39 32.53 -10.46
CA SER A 4 -5.12 33.51 -9.65
C SER A 4 -6.23 32.85 -8.83
N ASN A 5 -6.31 33.20 -7.54
CA ASN A 5 -7.41 32.78 -6.66
C ASN A 5 -8.78 33.35 -7.07
N ALA A 6 -8.84 34.28 -8.02
CA ALA A 6 -10.08 34.93 -8.44
C ALA A 6 -11.14 33.92 -8.93
N ARG A 7 -10.74 32.90 -9.70
CA ARG A 7 -11.67 31.88 -10.23
C ARG A 7 -12.21 30.95 -9.14
N PRO A 8 -11.40 30.34 -8.25
CA PRO A 8 -11.87 29.60 -7.07
C PRO A 8 -12.81 30.39 -6.17
N ILE A 9 -12.45 31.64 -5.87
CA ILE A 9 -13.26 32.52 -5.02
C ILE A 9 -14.60 32.79 -5.72
N ALA A 10 -14.60 33.02 -7.03
CA ALA A 10 -15.83 33.19 -7.80
C ALA A 10 -16.69 31.91 -7.81
N ILE A 11 -16.10 30.72 -7.94
CA ILE A 11 -16.82 29.43 -7.88
C ILE A 11 -17.45 29.26 -6.49
N PHE A 12 -16.67 29.45 -5.42
CA PHE A 12 -17.16 29.30 -4.05
C PHE A 12 -18.24 30.34 -3.70
N ALA A 13 -18.04 31.60 -4.09
CA ALA A 13 -19.03 32.66 -3.95
C ALA A 13 -20.30 32.35 -4.75
N SER A 14 -20.18 31.85 -5.99
CA SER A 14 -21.35 31.46 -6.80
C SER A 14 -22.13 30.30 -6.19
N TYR A 15 -21.43 29.34 -5.57
CA TYR A 15 -22.05 28.24 -4.84
C TYR A 15 -22.82 28.74 -3.62
N LEU A 16 -22.20 29.58 -2.79
CA LEU A 16 -22.84 30.18 -1.62
C LEU A 16 -24.04 31.05 -1.99
N LEU A 17 -23.93 31.84 -3.06
CA LEU A 17 -25.04 32.64 -3.59
C LEU A 17 -26.17 31.75 -4.09
N THR A 18 -25.86 30.63 -4.74
CA THR A 18 -26.86 29.65 -5.19
C THR A 18 -27.58 29.00 -4.01
N ALA A 19 -26.84 28.58 -2.98
CA ALA A 19 -27.41 28.02 -1.75
C ALA A 19 -28.33 29.04 -1.03
N ALA A 20 -27.88 30.29 -0.92
CA ALA A 20 -28.67 31.37 -0.33
C ALA A 20 -29.94 31.68 -1.15
N ALA A 21 -29.82 31.74 -2.48
CA ALA A 21 -30.95 31.98 -3.38
C ALA A 21 -31.99 30.85 -3.31
N LEU A 22 -31.55 29.59 -3.30
CA LEU A 22 -32.45 28.43 -3.16
C LEU A 22 -33.11 28.38 -1.78
N THR A 23 -32.39 28.78 -0.73
CA THR A 23 -32.96 28.91 0.62
C THR A 23 -34.04 29.99 0.65
N ALA A 24 -33.77 31.18 0.11
CA ALA A 24 -34.73 32.26 -0.01
C ALA A 24 -35.96 31.86 -0.85
N ALA A 25 -35.75 31.16 -1.97
CA ALA A 25 -36.81 30.63 -2.80
C ALA A 25 -37.67 29.60 -2.05
N SER A 26 -37.05 28.68 -1.31
CA SER A 26 -37.75 27.67 -0.50
C SER A 26 -38.61 28.31 0.59
N ILE A 27 -38.08 29.34 1.27
CA ILE A 27 -38.84 30.14 2.26
C ILE A 27 -39.98 30.89 1.58
N ALA A 28 -39.75 31.51 0.42
CA ALA A 28 -40.79 32.21 -0.33
C ALA A 28 -41.93 31.26 -0.77
N ILE A 29 -41.59 30.06 -1.24
CA ILE A 29 -42.55 29.01 -1.60
C ILE A 29 -43.35 28.57 -0.38
N ALA A 30 -42.71 28.36 0.77
CA ALA A 30 -43.39 28.02 2.01
C ALA A 30 -44.36 29.14 2.44
N CYS A 31 -43.91 30.39 2.40
CA CYS A 31 -44.68 31.58 2.77
C CYS A 31 -45.83 31.90 1.80
N ALA A 32 -45.75 31.51 0.52
CA ALA A 32 -46.81 31.71 -0.46
C ALA A 32 -48.14 31.07 -0.04
N GLY A 33 -48.11 30.02 0.79
CA GLY A 33 -49.30 29.39 1.36
C GLY A 33 -50.13 30.31 2.26
N THR A 34 -49.52 31.37 2.81
CA THR A 34 -50.22 32.36 3.66
C THR A 34 -50.97 33.43 2.86
N ARG A 35 -50.64 33.62 1.58
CA ARG A 35 -51.17 34.70 0.72
C ARG A 35 -52.40 34.33 -0.11
N ARG A 36 -52.87 33.07 -0.09
CA ARG A 36 -54.11 32.67 -0.78
C ARG A 36 -55.33 33.22 -0.01
N PRO A 37 -56.25 34.00 -0.64
CA PRO A 37 -57.43 34.50 0.03
C PRO A 37 -58.31 33.33 0.46
N ARG A 38 -58.58 33.22 1.76
CA ARG A 38 -59.63 32.33 2.27
C ARG A 38 -60.95 32.78 1.65
N GLY A 39 -61.54 31.94 0.80
CA GLY A 39 -62.87 32.18 0.26
C GLY A 39 -63.86 32.48 1.39
N SER A 40 -64.62 33.55 1.20
CA SER A 40 -65.62 34.09 2.12
C SER A 40 -66.61 33.03 2.57
N VAL A 41 -66.62 32.71 3.86
CA VAL A 41 -67.79 32.13 4.53
C VAL A 41 -68.17 33.10 5.65
N ALA A 42 -69.38 33.64 5.56
CA ALA A 42 -69.93 34.67 6.45
C ALA A 42 -70.01 34.20 7.91
N PRO A 43 -69.91 35.11 8.91
CA PRO A 43 -70.00 34.75 10.31
C PRO A 43 -71.46 34.52 10.73
N VAL A 44 -71.75 33.34 11.28
CA VAL A 44 -73.01 33.06 11.98
C VAL A 44 -72.86 33.52 13.44
N ALA A 45 -73.86 34.26 13.94
CA ALA A 45 -73.89 34.88 15.26
C ALA A 45 -73.89 33.88 16.43
N PRO A 46 -73.42 34.25 17.65
CA PRO A 46 -73.26 33.34 18.77
C PRO A 46 -74.51 33.25 19.66
N SER A 47 -74.83 32.05 20.14
CA SER A 47 -75.72 31.78 21.28
C SER A 47 -74.91 31.61 22.58
N PRO A 48 -75.45 32.00 23.76
CA PRO A 48 -74.66 32.18 24.98
C PRO A 48 -74.48 30.87 25.77
N GLY A 49 -73.24 30.58 26.19
CA GLY A 49 -72.88 29.44 27.06
C GLY A 49 -71.40 29.52 27.47
N PRO A 50 -71.01 29.01 28.66
CA PRO A 50 -69.94 29.58 29.46
C PRO A 50 -68.53 29.30 28.92
N ALA A 51 -67.64 30.25 29.21
CA ALA A 51 -66.29 30.41 28.71
C ALA A 51 -65.45 29.12 28.71
N SER A 52 -65.22 28.59 27.50
CA SER A 52 -64.07 27.75 27.18
C SER A 52 -63.34 28.40 25.99
N PRO A 53 -62.00 28.44 25.96
CA PRO A 53 -61.27 29.15 24.92
C PRO A 53 -61.58 28.49 23.56
N PRO A 54 -61.77 29.26 22.48
CA PRO A 54 -62.31 28.73 21.24
C PRO A 54 -61.37 27.67 20.64
N PRO A 55 -61.89 26.57 20.05
CA PRO A 55 -61.08 25.51 19.43
C PRO A 55 -60.13 26.03 18.34
N ALA A 56 -60.39 27.21 17.77
CA ALA A 56 -59.52 27.89 16.83
C ALA A 56 -58.19 28.40 17.44
N ALA A 57 -58.20 28.85 18.70
CA ALA A 57 -57.01 29.38 19.37
C ALA A 57 -56.02 28.26 19.74
N ALA A 58 -56.53 27.11 20.20
CA ALA A 58 -55.71 25.94 20.50
C ALA A 58 -55.09 25.32 19.23
N ALA A 59 -55.84 25.26 18.12
CA ALA A 59 -55.34 24.79 16.84
C ALA A 59 -54.29 25.74 16.24
N SER A 60 -54.49 27.06 16.36
CA SER A 60 -53.52 28.09 15.97
C SER A 60 -52.22 27.99 16.77
N ARG A 61 -52.31 27.82 18.09
CA ARG A 61 -51.16 27.68 18.99
C ARG A 61 -50.36 26.41 18.69
N ARG A 62 -51.02 25.27 18.41
CA ARG A 62 -50.35 24.03 17.98
C ARG A 62 -49.66 24.16 16.62
N ARG A 63 -50.29 24.84 15.66
CA ARG A 63 -49.68 25.12 14.35
C ARG A 63 -48.44 26.00 14.49
N HIS A 64 -48.52 27.05 15.30
CA HIS A 64 -47.39 27.93 15.58
C HIS A 64 -46.23 27.18 16.26
N ALA A 65 -46.50 26.36 17.27
CA ALA A 65 -45.47 25.53 17.92
C ALA A 65 -44.77 24.58 16.94
N ARG A 66 -45.52 23.95 16.02
CA ARG A 66 -44.95 23.09 14.97
C ARG A 66 -44.08 23.90 13.99
N LEU A 67 -44.49 25.10 13.61
CA LEU A 67 -43.70 25.98 12.73
C LEU A 67 -42.38 26.39 13.39
N VAL A 68 -42.41 26.77 14.67
CA VAL A 68 -41.21 27.11 15.44
C VAL A 68 -40.28 25.91 15.55
N LEU A 69 -40.83 24.71 15.82
CA LEU A 69 -40.06 23.48 15.92
C LEU A 69 -39.28 23.19 14.62
N PHE A 70 -39.97 23.15 13.46
CA PHE A 70 -39.30 22.82 12.19
C PHE A 70 -38.41 23.95 11.66
N ALA A 71 -38.69 25.21 12.00
CA ALA A 71 -37.76 26.31 11.74
C ALA A 71 -36.49 26.20 12.60
N GLY A 72 -36.62 25.82 13.87
CA GLY A 72 -35.50 25.58 14.77
C GLY A 72 -34.65 24.38 14.33
N LEU A 73 -35.28 23.28 13.93
CA LEU A 73 -34.58 22.11 13.38
C LEU A 73 -33.89 22.44 12.05
N ALA A 74 -34.48 23.28 11.19
CA ALA A 74 -33.80 23.76 9.99
C ALA A 74 -32.54 24.58 10.34
N ALA A 75 -32.62 25.50 11.31
CA ALA A 75 -31.45 26.27 11.75
C ALA A 75 -30.35 25.36 12.33
N LEU A 76 -30.72 24.36 13.14
CA LEU A 76 -29.79 23.38 13.70
C LEU A 76 -29.12 22.54 12.61
N SER A 77 -29.91 22.01 11.66
CA SER A 77 -29.41 21.28 10.49
C SER A 77 -28.38 22.11 9.73
N LEU A 78 -28.70 23.37 9.41
CA LEU A 78 -27.81 24.24 8.64
C LEU A 78 -26.50 24.53 9.39
N ALA A 79 -26.60 24.86 10.69
CA ALA A 79 -25.44 25.20 11.49
C ALA A 79 -24.46 24.03 11.63
N THR A 80 -24.98 22.83 11.90
CA THR A 80 -24.16 21.62 12.12
C THR A 80 -23.51 21.13 10.82
N THR A 81 -24.27 21.02 9.72
CA THR A 81 -23.72 20.48 8.47
C THR A 81 -22.70 21.42 7.84
N TRP A 82 -22.92 22.74 7.87
CA TRP A 82 -21.98 23.72 7.32
C TRP A 82 -20.73 23.91 8.17
N TYR A 83 -20.82 23.81 9.50
CA TYR A 83 -19.64 23.81 10.36
C TYR A 83 -18.66 22.70 9.92
N HIS A 84 -19.17 21.48 9.77
CA HIS A 84 -18.36 20.34 9.34
C HIS A 84 -17.94 20.42 7.86
N MET A 85 -18.75 21.03 6.99
CA MET A 85 -18.37 21.28 5.59
C MET A 85 -17.17 22.23 5.49
N PHE A 86 -17.16 23.33 6.25
CA PHE A 86 -16.01 24.23 6.31
C PHE A 86 -14.78 23.57 6.95
N ALA A 87 -14.99 22.74 7.98
CA ALA A 87 -13.91 21.94 8.57
C ALA A 87 -13.30 20.99 7.53
N PHE A 88 -14.12 20.38 6.67
CA PHE A 88 -13.65 19.53 5.57
C PHE A 88 -12.86 20.31 4.53
N PHE A 89 -13.34 21.50 4.11
CA PHE A 89 -12.58 22.36 3.19
C PHE A 89 -11.21 22.74 3.77
N ARG A 90 -11.15 23.10 5.05
CA ARG A 90 -9.89 23.38 5.73
C ARG A 90 -8.98 22.14 5.76
N TRP A 91 -9.50 20.99 6.13
CA TRP A 91 -8.75 19.73 6.17
C TRP A 91 -8.18 19.36 4.79
N SER A 92 -9.01 19.42 3.75
CA SER A 92 -8.60 19.11 2.36
C SER A 92 -7.54 20.09 1.84
N TYR A 93 -7.68 21.38 2.16
CA TYR A 93 -6.67 22.39 1.81
C TYR A 93 -5.33 22.13 2.51
N LEU A 94 -5.34 21.83 3.82
CA LEU A 94 -4.13 21.58 4.59
C LEU A 94 -3.40 20.31 4.13
N GLN A 95 -4.15 19.25 3.80
CA GLN A 95 -3.58 18.04 3.22
C GLN A 95 -2.94 18.32 1.85
N TRP A 96 -3.63 19.06 1.00
CA TRP A 96 -3.12 19.46 -0.31
C TRP A 96 -1.87 20.36 -0.20
N SER A 97 -1.86 21.34 0.71
CA SER A 97 -0.72 22.26 0.89
C SER A 97 0.50 21.54 1.46
N ALA A 98 0.30 20.62 2.42
CA ALA A 98 1.37 19.80 2.99
C ALA A 98 2.03 18.91 1.93
N SER A 99 1.24 18.28 1.05
CA SER A 99 1.75 17.43 -0.04
C SER A 99 2.61 18.17 -1.08
N ARG A 100 2.51 19.50 -1.14
CA ARG A 100 3.17 20.35 -2.14
C ARG A 100 4.21 21.31 -1.53
N ARG A 101 4.48 21.22 -0.22
CA ARG A 101 5.42 22.08 0.53
C ARG A 101 5.23 23.57 0.19
N VAL A 102 3.97 24.03 0.16
CA VAL A 102 3.65 25.44 -0.10
C VAL A 102 3.74 26.20 1.22
N ASP A 103 4.86 26.88 1.43
CA ASP A 103 5.15 27.54 2.71
C ASP A 103 4.57 28.97 2.83
N ASP A 104 4.17 29.61 1.72
CA ASP A 104 3.65 31.00 1.73
C ASP A 104 2.41 31.25 0.86
N GLY A 105 1.37 31.85 1.49
CA GLY A 105 0.17 32.39 0.84
C GLY A 105 -0.99 31.40 0.61
N LEU A 106 -2.24 31.89 0.68
CA LEU A 106 -3.42 31.07 0.42
C LEU A 106 -3.53 30.76 -1.09
N ARG A 107 -3.42 29.50 -1.52
CA ARG A 107 -3.44 29.09 -2.94
C ARG A 107 -4.69 28.27 -3.29
N LEU A 108 -5.86 28.88 -3.18
CA LEU A 108 -7.15 28.25 -3.49
C LEU A 108 -7.27 27.88 -4.98
N GLY A 109 -6.59 28.64 -5.86
CA GLY A 109 -6.43 28.37 -7.31
C GLY A 109 -6.00 26.95 -7.57
N ASP A 110 -4.78 26.69 -7.14
CA ASP A 110 -4.11 25.42 -7.37
C ASP A 110 -4.78 24.28 -6.58
N TRP A 111 -5.28 24.56 -5.37
CA TRP A 111 -6.01 23.55 -4.58
C TRP A 111 -7.25 23.01 -5.29
N LEU A 112 -8.14 23.88 -5.78
CA LEU A 112 -9.38 23.45 -6.43
C LEU A 112 -9.16 22.90 -7.84
N ARG A 113 -8.04 23.26 -8.50
CA ARG A 113 -7.65 22.64 -9.77
C ARG A 113 -7.20 21.20 -9.56
N ASP A 114 -6.39 20.98 -8.53
CA ASP A 114 -5.71 19.70 -8.32
C ASP A 114 -6.54 18.71 -7.48
N THR A 115 -7.58 19.19 -6.78
CA THR A 115 -8.38 18.39 -5.84
C THR A 115 -9.83 18.30 -6.27
N ALA A 116 -10.30 17.09 -6.59
CA ALA A 116 -11.70 16.83 -6.86
C ALA A 116 -12.50 16.70 -5.53
N LEU A 117 -12.86 17.83 -4.91
CA LEU A 117 -13.48 17.88 -3.56
C LEU A 117 -14.70 16.96 -3.40
N PHE A 118 -15.57 16.89 -4.41
CA PHE A 118 -16.73 16.01 -4.37
C PHE A 118 -16.34 14.53 -4.31
N LYS A 119 -15.36 14.12 -5.14
CA LYS A 119 -14.82 12.76 -5.14
C LYS A 119 -14.12 12.46 -3.80
N GLN A 120 -13.35 13.41 -3.27
CA GLN A 120 -12.65 13.27 -1.99
C GLN A 120 -13.62 13.13 -0.82
N ALA A 121 -14.66 13.97 -0.73
CA ALA A 121 -15.67 13.90 0.33
C ALA A 121 -16.44 12.57 0.32
N TRP A 122 -16.88 12.12 -0.87
CA TRP A 122 -17.58 10.85 -1.00
C TRP A 122 -16.66 9.64 -0.82
N ALA A 123 -15.38 9.76 -1.17
CA ALA A 123 -14.38 8.76 -0.82
C ALA A 123 -14.27 8.61 0.68
N SER A 124 -14.06 9.71 1.41
CA SER A 124 -13.94 9.68 2.88
C SER A 124 -15.18 9.14 3.59
N THR A 125 -16.38 9.34 3.03
CA THR A 125 -17.65 8.95 3.69
C THR A 125 -18.13 7.54 3.34
N LEU A 126 -17.48 6.88 2.37
CA LEU A 126 -17.82 5.53 1.92
C LEU A 126 -16.67 4.52 2.07
N GLU A 127 -15.50 4.99 2.49
CA GLU A 127 -14.25 4.23 2.59
C GLU A 127 -14.36 2.98 3.48
N THR A 128 -15.13 3.05 4.56
CA THR A 128 -15.33 1.94 5.51
C THR A 128 -16.78 1.71 5.83
N PRO A 129 -17.17 0.49 6.26
CA PRO A 129 -18.55 0.24 6.62
C PRO A 129 -19.10 1.10 7.78
N PRO A 130 -18.35 1.44 8.85
CA PRO A 130 -18.83 2.36 9.89
C PRO A 130 -19.05 3.78 9.37
N ARG A 131 -18.22 4.27 8.42
CA ARG A 131 -18.44 5.58 7.76
C ARG A 131 -19.59 5.53 6.76
N ALA A 132 -19.64 4.48 5.95
CA ALA A 132 -20.71 4.22 4.99
C ALA A 132 -22.06 3.99 5.68
N TRP A 133 -22.06 3.61 6.97
CA TRP A 133 -23.27 3.46 7.78
C TRP A 133 -24.10 4.75 7.83
N TRP A 134 -23.44 5.90 7.95
CA TRP A 134 -24.09 7.21 7.90
C TRP A 134 -24.53 7.54 6.45
N SER A 135 -23.64 7.38 5.48
CA SER A 135 -23.88 7.72 4.07
C SER A 135 -25.01 6.91 3.42
N LEU A 136 -25.15 5.63 3.74
CA LEU A 136 -26.26 4.82 3.24
C LEU A 136 -27.61 5.33 3.74
N GLN A 137 -27.68 5.75 5.01
CA GLN A 137 -28.90 6.30 5.58
C GLN A 137 -29.31 7.62 4.94
N ILE A 138 -28.36 8.48 4.54
CA ILE A 138 -28.72 9.73 3.86
C ILE A 138 -29.40 9.46 2.51
N PHE A 139 -28.95 8.44 1.76
CA PHE A 139 -29.65 8.00 0.55
C PHE A 139 -31.05 7.46 0.84
N GLY A 140 -31.19 6.66 1.90
CA GLY A 140 -32.48 6.16 2.37
C GLY A 140 -33.46 7.28 2.75
N PHE A 141 -32.98 8.32 3.42
CA PHE A 141 -33.77 9.52 3.72
C PHE A 141 -34.16 10.27 2.46
N CYS A 142 -33.21 10.51 1.54
CA CYS A 142 -33.46 11.22 0.29
C CYS A 142 -34.52 10.52 -0.58
N ALA A 143 -34.42 9.20 -0.74
CA ALA A 143 -35.36 8.39 -1.53
C ALA A 143 -36.79 8.43 -0.96
N ASN A 144 -36.93 8.25 0.36
CA ASN A 144 -38.24 8.31 1.02
C ASN A 144 -38.83 9.72 1.01
N TRP A 145 -38.03 10.73 1.34
CA TRP A 145 -38.46 12.11 1.42
C TRP A 145 -38.86 12.68 0.05
N SER A 146 -38.13 12.39 -1.02
CA SER A 146 -38.46 12.89 -2.37
C SER A 146 -39.84 12.42 -2.86
N LEU A 147 -40.20 11.15 -2.60
CA LEU A 147 -41.54 10.61 -2.90
C LEU A 147 -42.63 11.26 -2.03
N ALA A 148 -42.39 11.40 -0.73
CA ALA A 148 -43.31 12.04 0.19
C ALA A 148 -43.53 13.52 -0.18
N LEU A 149 -42.46 14.23 -0.51
CA LEU A 149 -42.47 15.61 -0.95
C LEU A 149 -43.29 15.79 -2.22
N ALA A 150 -43.03 14.96 -3.24
CA ALA A 150 -43.76 15.02 -4.50
C ALA A 150 -45.27 14.81 -4.28
N ALA A 151 -45.65 13.80 -3.50
CA ALA A 151 -47.05 13.50 -3.19
C ALA A 151 -47.73 14.64 -2.40
N GLN A 152 -47.08 15.16 -1.36
CA GLN A 152 -47.64 16.22 -0.52
C GLN A 152 -47.69 17.58 -1.23
N ALA A 153 -46.68 17.91 -2.02
CA ALA A 153 -46.65 19.15 -2.79
C ALA A 153 -47.82 19.22 -3.78
N ARG A 154 -48.14 18.11 -4.48
CA ARG A 154 -49.29 18.05 -5.38
C ARG A 154 -50.62 18.15 -4.62
N ARG A 155 -50.76 17.45 -3.48
CA ARG A 155 -51.97 17.49 -2.62
C ARG A 155 -52.26 18.88 -2.03
N ARG A 156 -51.21 19.67 -1.78
CA ARG A 156 -51.29 20.98 -1.12
C ARG A 156 -51.05 22.15 -2.09
N ALA A 157 -50.89 21.86 -3.38
CA ALA A 157 -50.54 22.83 -4.41
C ALA A 157 -49.32 23.70 -4.05
N VAL A 158 -48.29 23.08 -3.46
CA VAL A 158 -47.00 23.73 -3.22
C VAL A 158 -46.30 23.87 -4.58
N PRO A 159 -46.02 25.10 -5.05
CA PRO A 159 -45.36 25.29 -6.34
C PRO A 159 -43.89 24.87 -6.26
N HIS A 160 -43.35 24.44 -7.40
CA HIS A 160 -41.91 24.23 -7.61
C HIS A 160 -41.22 23.34 -6.56
N ALA A 161 -41.85 22.21 -6.21
CA ALA A 161 -41.32 21.28 -5.20
C ALA A 161 -39.89 20.77 -5.47
N TRP A 162 -39.46 20.77 -6.73
CA TRP A 162 -38.10 20.44 -7.14
C TRP A 162 -37.03 21.37 -6.52
N VAL A 163 -37.39 22.60 -6.14
CA VAL A 163 -36.49 23.56 -5.48
C VAL A 163 -36.04 23.02 -4.12
N PHE A 164 -36.93 22.36 -3.37
CA PHE A 164 -36.56 21.72 -2.11
C PHE A 164 -35.62 20.54 -2.36
N VAL A 165 -35.89 19.70 -3.37
CA VAL A 165 -35.00 18.57 -3.73
C VAL A 165 -33.60 19.09 -4.07
N LEU A 166 -33.52 20.13 -4.91
CA LEU A 166 -32.25 20.76 -5.30
C LEU A 166 -31.51 21.37 -4.11
N LEU A 167 -32.24 22.04 -3.20
CA LEU A 167 -31.66 22.56 -1.96
C LEU A 167 -31.08 21.41 -1.11
N GLY A 168 -31.75 20.26 -1.07
CA GLY A 168 -31.24 19.07 -0.37
C GLY A 168 -29.96 18.49 -0.97
N GLN A 169 -29.74 18.65 -2.27
CA GLN A 169 -28.50 18.19 -2.93
C GLN A 169 -27.31 19.16 -2.74
N ILE A 170 -27.59 20.45 -2.50
CA ILE A 170 -26.57 21.51 -2.40
C ILE A 170 -26.24 21.85 -0.95
N VAL A 171 -27.20 21.74 -0.02
CA VAL A 171 -27.00 22.16 1.36
C VAL A 171 -26.96 20.98 2.30
N ALA A 172 -28.12 20.36 2.53
CA ALA A 172 -28.29 19.22 3.43
C ALA A 172 -29.72 18.69 3.28
N ILE A 173 -29.91 17.37 3.36
CA ILE A 173 -31.24 16.76 3.23
C ILE A 173 -32.14 17.16 4.40
N SER A 174 -31.62 17.16 5.63
CA SER A 174 -32.41 17.52 6.82
C SER A 174 -32.88 18.98 6.78
N PHE A 175 -32.05 19.89 6.28
CA PHE A 175 -32.41 21.30 6.13
C PHE A 175 -33.57 21.50 5.15
N ALA A 176 -33.45 20.92 3.96
CA ALA A 176 -34.49 20.99 2.94
C ALA A 176 -35.78 20.29 3.38
N MET A 177 -35.66 19.16 4.09
CA MET A 177 -36.80 18.43 4.65
C MET A 177 -37.57 19.29 5.65
N ASN A 178 -36.90 19.95 6.59
CA ASN A 178 -37.54 20.83 7.56
C ASN A 178 -38.25 22.04 6.91
N LEU A 179 -37.64 22.67 5.90
CA LEU A 179 -38.31 23.73 5.13
C LEU A 179 -39.53 23.22 4.36
N SER A 180 -39.48 21.98 3.85
CA SER A 180 -40.64 21.35 3.21
C SER A 180 -41.77 21.06 4.20
N PHE A 181 -41.46 20.67 5.44
CA PHE A 181 -42.45 20.50 6.51
C PHE A 181 -43.11 21.82 6.89
N VAL A 182 -42.35 22.90 6.97
CA VAL A 182 -42.89 24.26 7.13
C VAL A 182 -43.84 24.59 5.98
N ALA A 183 -43.46 24.29 4.73
CA ALA A 183 -44.36 24.48 3.58
C ALA A 183 -45.64 23.65 3.70
N PHE A 184 -45.57 22.37 4.11
CA PHE A 184 -46.77 21.54 4.32
C PHE A 184 -47.67 22.07 5.43
N LEU A 185 -47.12 22.73 6.46
CA LEU A 185 -47.88 23.35 7.53
C LEU A 185 -48.53 24.68 7.12
N LEU A 186 -47.95 25.38 6.14
CA LEU A 186 -48.43 26.67 5.64
C LEU A 186 -49.45 26.54 4.51
N HIS A 187 -49.36 25.48 3.69
CA HIS A 187 -50.27 25.20 2.58
C HIS A 187 -51.40 24.23 2.97
N ASP A 188 -52.64 24.61 2.64
CA ASP A 188 -53.82 23.80 2.88
C ASP A 188 -54.02 22.73 1.79
N VAL A 189 -54.70 21.63 2.14
CA VAL A 189 -55.01 20.54 1.20
C VAL A 189 -56.06 21.02 0.20
N VAL A 190 -55.83 20.78 -1.09
CA VAL A 190 -56.77 21.17 -2.16
C VAL A 190 -58.03 20.27 -2.10
N PRO A 191 -59.24 20.84 -1.94
CA PRO A 191 -60.48 20.06 -2.00
C PRO A 191 -60.69 19.47 -3.40
N ALA A 192 -61.14 18.21 -3.50
CA ALA A 192 -61.31 17.49 -4.76
C ALA A 192 -62.16 18.23 -5.81
N ALA A 193 -63.10 19.08 -5.38
CA ALA A 193 -63.97 19.87 -6.27
C ALA A 193 -63.27 21.04 -7.00
N ALA A 194 -62.12 21.53 -6.50
CA ALA A 194 -61.40 22.66 -7.10
C ALA A 194 -60.38 22.25 -8.18
N ALA A 195 -60.02 20.96 -8.26
CA ALA A 195 -59.03 20.44 -9.22
C ALA A 195 -59.62 20.09 -10.59
N ALA A 196 -60.95 19.95 -10.70
CA ALA A 196 -61.66 19.66 -11.94
C ALA A 196 -62.22 20.96 -12.55
N GLY A 197 -61.41 21.64 -13.37
CA GLY A 197 -61.91 22.73 -14.22
C GLY A 197 -62.83 22.16 -15.31
N GLY A 198 -64.16 22.27 -15.15
CA GLY A 198 -65.12 21.97 -16.21
C GLY A 198 -66.49 21.54 -15.73
N LYS A 199 -67.54 22.27 -16.15
CA LYS A 199 -68.95 21.91 -15.95
C LYS A 199 -69.26 20.54 -16.58
N ARG A 200 -69.53 19.51 -15.77
CA ARG A 200 -70.35 18.36 -16.20
C ARG A 200 -71.13 17.78 -15.02
N LYS A 201 -72.46 17.82 -15.13
CA LYS A 201 -73.41 17.15 -14.24
C LYS A 201 -73.44 15.66 -14.59
N GLY A 202 -73.18 14.80 -13.61
CA GLY A 202 -73.38 13.35 -13.70
C GLY A 202 -72.88 12.65 -12.45
N LYS A 203 -73.71 11.78 -11.86
CA LYS A 203 -73.44 11.01 -10.63
C LYS A 203 -72.12 10.23 -10.75
N ALA A 204 -71.10 10.68 -10.03
CA ALA A 204 -69.96 9.87 -9.62
C ALA A 204 -69.65 10.25 -8.16
N SER A 205 -69.89 9.28 -7.27
CA SER A 205 -69.60 9.34 -5.85
C SER A 205 -68.10 9.50 -5.60
N GLU A 206 -67.77 10.36 -4.64
CA GLU A 206 -66.52 10.43 -3.86
C GLU A 206 -65.35 9.51 -4.28
N GLU A 207 -64.55 9.92 -5.26
CA GLU A 207 -63.15 9.49 -5.37
C GLU A 207 -62.25 10.69 -5.03
N ALA A 208 -61.82 10.74 -3.77
CA ALA A 208 -60.79 11.66 -3.31
C ALA A 208 -59.48 11.40 -4.07
N LEU A 209 -58.98 12.39 -4.84
CA LEU A 209 -57.67 12.43 -5.53
C LEU A 209 -57.06 11.03 -5.75
N GLY A 210 -57.75 10.20 -6.56
CA GLY A 210 -57.54 8.76 -6.59
C GLY A 210 -56.11 8.37 -6.96
N THR A 211 -55.39 7.75 -6.03
CA THR A 211 -54.12 7.09 -6.31
C THR A 211 -54.41 5.76 -6.99
N SER A 212 -54.29 5.72 -8.32
CA SER A 212 -54.46 4.48 -9.11
C SER A 212 -53.48 3.41 -8.64
N GLY A 213 -53.83 2.13 -8.84
CA GLY A 213 -52.91 1.00 -8.58
C GLY A 213 -51.57 1.17 -9.31
N THR A 214 -51.60 1.72 -10.53
CA THR A 214 -50.41 2.06 -11.32
C THR A 214 -49.53 3.14 -10.67
N SER A 215 -50.13 4.12 -9.99
CA SER A 215 -49.39 5.16 -9.26
C SER A 215 -48.67 4.60 -8.05
N ARG A 216 -49.29 3.64 -7.33
CA ARG A 216 -48.65 2.93 -6.21
C ARG A 216 -47.49 2.07 -6.71
N LEU A 217 -47.71 1.27 -7.76
CA LEU A 217 -46.65 0.46 -8.37
C LEU A 217 -45.45 1.31 -8.80
N LEU A 218 -45.69 2.47 -9.41
CA LEU A 218 -44.62 3.39 -9.82
C LEU A 218 -43.86 3.96 -8.62
N SER A 219 -44.55 4.39 -7.56
CA SER A 219 -43.90 4.88 -6.34
C SER A 219 -43.06 3.81 -5.64
N TYR A 220 -43.57 2.57 -5.53
CA TYR A 220 -42.82 1.46 -4.94
C TYR A 220 -41.63 1.05 -5.82
N GLY A 221 -41.81 1.00 -7.14
CA GLY A 221 -40.73 0.71 -8.09
C GLY A 221 -39.60 1.75 -8.03
N LEU A 222 -39.94 3.04 -7.96
CA LEU A 222 -38.95 4.12 -7.80
C LEU A 222 -38.21 4.03 -6.46
N LEU A 223 -38.93 3.73 -5.38
CA LEU A 223 -38.34 3.53 -4.06
C LEU A 223 -37.36 2.35 -4.08
N SER A 224 -37.77 1.19 -4.60
CA SER A 224 -36.93 0.00 -4.70
C SER A 224 -35.71 0.22 -5.59
N LEU A 225 -35.85 0.90 -6.72
CA LEU A 225 -34.73 1.22 -7.62
C LEU A 225 -33.72 2.14 -6.95
N ASN A 226 -34.18 3.21 -6.30
CA ASN A 226 -33.29 4.17 -5.64
C ASN A 226 -32.55 3.52 -4.47
N ILE A 227 -33.25 2.75 -3.64
CA ILE A 227 -32.64 1.99 -2.53
C ILE A 227 -31.66 0.94 -3.06
N GLY A 228 -32.01 0.19 -4.12
CA GLY A 228 -31.12 -0.80 -4.72
C GLY A 228 -29.82 -0.19 -5.26
N LEU A 229 -29.91 0.96 -5.93
CA LEU A 229 -28.73 1.69 -6.40
C LEU A 229 -27.89 2.23 -5.23
N ALA A 230 -28.54 2.79 -4.19
CA ALA A 230 -27.84 3.26 -2.99
C ALA A 230 -27.08 2.13 -2.27
N LEU A 231 -27.69 0.94 -2.16
CA LEU A 231 -27.05 -0.24 -1.57
C LEU A 231 -25.90 -0.80 -2.42
N ALA A 232 -25.91 -0.56 -3.74
CA ALA A 232 -24.82 -0.97 -4.62
C ALA A 232 -23.60 -0.03 -4.55
N VAL A 233 -23.77 1.22 -4.06
CA VAL A 233 -22.69 2.23 -4.02
C VAL A 233 -21.44 1.75 -3.26
N PRO A 234 -21.54 1.24 -2.01
CA PRO A 234 -20.36 0.80 -1.27
C PRO A 234 -19.62 -0.35 -1.93
N ALA A 235 -20.35 -1.35 -2.46
CA ALA A 235 -19.76 -2.53 -3.10
C ALA A 235 -19.03 -2.20 -4.42
N ASN A 236 -19.27 -1.02 -5.00
CA ASN A 236 -18.68 -0.57 -6.26
C ASN A 236 -17.75 0.64 -6.08
N PHE A 237 -17.26 0.88 -4.86
CA PHE A 237 -16.41 2.01 -4.53
C PHE A 237 -15.14 2.09 -5.40
N ASN A 238 -14.50 0.95 -5.66
CA ASN A 238 -13.28 0.85 -6.46
C ASN A 238 -13.53 0.70 -7.97
N HIS A 239 -14.78 0.75 -8.43
CA HIS A 239 -15.11 0.55 -9.84
C HIS A 239 -14.89 1.86 -10.64
N PRO A 240 -14.38 1.82 -11.88
CA PRO A 240 -14.15 3.02 -12.71
C PRO A 240 -15.39 3.89 -12.94
N ARG A 241 -16.59 3.31 -12.80
CA ARG A 241 -17.89 4.00 -12.92
C ARG A 241 -18.49 4.46 -11.59
N PHE A 242 -17.75 4.40 -10.48
CA PHE A 242 -18.24 4.76 -9.14
C PHE A 242 -18.96 6.11 -9.09
N LEU A 243 -18.38 7.17 -9.67
CA LEU A 243 -19.01 8.50 -9.67
C LEU A 243 -20.34 8.54 -10.43
N TRP A 244 -20.49 7.74 -11.49
CA TRP A 244 -21.76 7.63 -12.23
C TRP A 244 -22.82 6.87 -11.43
N LEU A 245 -22.40 5.81 -10.72
CA LEU A 245 -23.28 5.08 -9.82
C LEU A 245 -23.74 5.96 -8.64
N LEU A 246 -22.83 6.76 -8.08
CA LEU A 246 -23.11 7.72 -7.02
C LEU A 246 -24.05 8.85 -7.48
N LEU A 247 -23.92 9.31 -8.73
CA LEU A 247 -24.80 10.32 -9.32
C LEU A 247 -26.24 9.82 -9.52
N ALA A 248 -26.45 8.51 -9.74
CA ALA A 248 -27.77 7.98 -10.09
C ALA A 248 -28.85 8.20 -9.01
N PRO A 249 -28.62 7.92 -7.71
CA PRO A 249 -29.56 8.28 -6.64
C PRO A 249 -29.92 9.77 -6.57
N HIS A 250 -28.95 10.65 -6.83
CA HIS A 250 -29.13 12.10 -6.82
C HIS A 250 -30.08 12.54 -7.96
N VAL A 251 -29.90 11.99 -9.16
CA VAL A 251 -30.79 12.26 -10.30
C VAL A 251 -32.18 11.66 -10.06
N LEU A 252 -32.25 10.43 -9.53
CA LEU A 252 -33.52 9.76 -9.23
C LEU A 252 -34.35 10.49 -8.18
N ALA A 253 -33.75 11.27 -7.28
CA ALA A 253 -34.48 12.09 -6.31
C ALA A 253 -35.39 13.15 -6.97
N PHE A 254 -35.10 13.58 -8.20
CA PHE A 254 -35.95 14.54 -8.95
C PHE A 254 -37.11 13.88 -9.70
N VAL A 255 -37.01 12.58 -9.99
CA VAL A 255 -37.98 11.84 -10.81
C VAL A 255 -39.41 11.91 -10.25
N PRO A 256 -39.65 11.77 -8.92
CA PRO A 256 -40.99 11.93 -8.37
C PRO A 256 -41.62 13.32 -8.64
N ALA A 257 -40.83 14.39 -8.54
CA ALA A 257 -41.31 15.75 -8.81
C ALA A 257 -41.59 15.96 -10.31
N LEU A 258 -40.73 15.42 -11.18
CA LEU A 258 -40.91 15.48 -12.64
C LEU A 258 -42.14 14.69 -13.10
N LEU A 259 -42.31 13.47 -12.63
CA LEU A 259 -43.47 12.63 -12.96
C LEU A 259 -44.79 13.30 -12.55
N ASN A 260 -44.83 13.96 -11.38
CA ASN A 260 -46.01 14.72 -10.97
C ASN A 260 -46.31 15.94 -11.86
N ALA A 261 -45.30 16.51 -12.53
CA ALA A 261 -45.51 17.56 -13.53
C ALA A 261 -46.08 16.99 -14.84
N LEU A 262 -45.75 15.75 -15.19
CA LEU A 262 -46.23 15.06 -16.39
C LEU A 262 -47.61 14.40 -16.22
N LEU A 263 -48.03 14.11 -14.98
CA LEU A 263 -49.33 13.50 -14.70
C LEU A 263 -50.50 14.50 -14.91
N PRO A 264 -51.67 14.03 -15.39
CA PRO A 264 -52.85 14.88 -15.60
C PRO A 264 -53.27 15.66 -14.34
N PRO A 265 -53.90 16.84 -14.50
CA PRO A 265 -54.52 17.58 -13.40
C PRO A 265 -55.49 16.68 -12.62
N GLY A 266 -55.33 16.61 -11.29
CA GLY A 266 -56.15 15.75 -10.42
C GLY A 266 -55.56 14.36 -10.13
N ARG A 267 -54.48 13.95 -10.78
CA ARG A 267 -53.68 12.76 -10.40
C ARG A 267 -52.36 13.16 -9.73
N ALA A 268 -51.92 12.35 -8.80
CA ALA A 268 -50.66 12.51 -8.06
C ALA A 268 -50.02 11.13 -7.84
N LEU A 269 -48.69 11.10 -7.78
CA LEU A 269 -47.94 9.95 -7.27
C LEU A 269 -48.43 9.58 -5.86
N ALA A 270 -48.65 8.29 -5.66
CA ALA A 270 -49.05 7.76 -4.36
C ALA A 270 -47.87 7.89 -3.38
N GLN A 271 -48.11 8.47 -2.21
CA GLN A 271 -47.14 8.39 -1.13
C GLN A 271 -47.06 6.92 -0.66
N PRO A 272 -45.86 6.34 -0.54
CA PRO A 272 -45.69 5.04 0.09
C PRO A 272 -46.27 5.04 1.51
N SER A 273 -46.86 3.92 1.93
CA SER A 273 -47.36 3.80 3.31
C SER A 273 -46.22 3.98 4.30
N TRP A 274 -46.54 4.51 5.50
CA TRP A 274 -45.54 4.69 6.55
C TRP A 274 -44.81 3.40 6.93
N PRO A 275 -45.49 2.25 7.09
CA PRO A 275 -44.80 0.98 7.28
C PRO A 275 -43.83 0.64 6.16
N ALA A 276 -44.15 0.96 4.90
CA ALA A 276 -43.25 0.70 3.79
C ALA A 276 -42.05 1.66 3.75
N MET A 277 -42.23 2.93 4.10
CA MET A 277 -41.11 3.87 4.26
C MET A 277 -40.19 3.43 5.40
N PHE A 278 -40.75 3.05 6.55
CA PHE A 278 -39.97 2.50 7.67
C PHE A 278 -39.28 1.19 7.28
N ALA A 279 -39.96 0.27 6.61
CA ALA A 279 -39.35 -0.99 6.14
C ALA A 279 -38.20 -0.73 5.17
N SER A 280 -38.35 0.20 4.23
CA SER A 280 -37.26 0.54 3.30
C SER A 280 -36.06 1.15 4.03
N HIS A 281 -36.29 1.97 5.06
CA HIS A 281 -35.22 2.54 5.86
C HIS A 281 -34.58 1.51 6.78
N ALA A 282 -35.37 0.59 7.34
CA ALA A 282 -34.87 -0.55 8.11
C ALA A 282 -34.01 -1.48 7.25
N VAL A 283 -34.35 -1.68 5.98
CA VAL A 283 -33.50 -2.40 5.01
C VAL A 283 -32.17 -1.67 4.82
N VAL A 284 -32.18 -0.35 4.63
CA VAL A 284 -30.95 0.45 4.50
C VAL A 284 -30.10 0.36 5.77
N VAL A 285 -30.70 0.55 6.94
CA VAL A 285 -30.00 0.45 8.23
C VAL A 285 -29.49 -0.97 8.46
N ALA A 286 -30.27 -2.01 8.17
CA ALA A 286 -29.83 -3.40 8.30
C ALA A 286 -28.68 -3.73 7.35
N ALA A 287 -28.75 -3.29 6.09
CA ALA A 287 -27.68 -3.47 5.12
C ALA A 287 -26.41 -2.67 5.48
N ALA A 288 -26.56 -1.48 6.06
CA ALA A 288 -25.46 -0.69 6.61
C ALA A 288 -24.87 -1.32 7.88
N THR A 289 -25.72 -1.92 8.72
CA THR A 289 -25.35 -2.47 10.03
C THR A 289 -24.74 -3.86 9.92
N ALA A 290 -25.15 -4.68 8.95
CA ALA A 290 -24.64 -6.04 8.80
C ALA A 290 -23.10 -6.09 8.63
N PRO A 291 -22.47 -5.26 7.78
CA PRO A 291 -21.03 -5.12 7.73
C PRO A 291 -20.40 -4.62 9.05
N VAL A 292 -21.02 -3.63 9.71
CA VAL A 292 -20.52 -3.05 10.98
C VAL A 292 -20.57 -4.06 12.13
N LEU A 293 -21.61 -4.88 12.21
CA LEU A 293 -21.71 -5.96 13.20
C LEU A 293 -20.66 -7.04 12.96
N ALA A 294 -20.29 -7.29 11.70
CA ALA A 294 -19.21 -8.19 11.35
C ALA A 294 -17.81 -7.62 11.69
N GLU A 295 -17.69 -6.32 11.97
CA GLU A 295 -16.42 -5.59 12.19
C GLU A 295 -16.15 -5.21 13.67
N GLY A 296 -16.99 -5.62 14.63
CA GLY A 296 -16.74 -5.36 16.07
C GLY A 296 -17.87 -4.66 16.83
N GLY A 297 -19.03 -4.46 16.20
CA GLY A 297 -20.26 -4.01 16.86
C GLY A 297 -20.53 -2.50 16.74
N LEU A 298 -21.74 -2.07 17.13
CA LEU A 298 -22.24 -0.70 16.84
C LEU A 298 -21.48 0.45 17.53
N GLY A 299 -20.60 0.17 18.48
CA GLY A 299 -19.85 1.19 19.23
C GLY A 299 -18.93 2.04 18.35
N VAL A 300 -18.36 1.45 17.29
CA VAL A 300 -17.43 2.14 16.37
C VAL A 300 -18.11 3.16 15.48
N VAL A 301 -19.41 3.01 15.20
CA VAL A 301 -20.18 3.93 14.34
C VAL A 301 -20.21 5.35 14.89
N VAL A 302 -20.36 5.49 16.21
CA VAL A 302 -20.43 6.80 16.86
C VAL A 302 -19.07 7.51 16.83
N GLN A 303 -17.96 6.76 16.91
CA GLN A 303 -16.60 7.31 16.86
C GLN A 303 -16.31 7.96 15.50
N THR A 304 -16.85 7.39 14.41
CA THR A 304 -16.69 7.96 13.05
C THR A 304 -17.24 9.37 12.87
N LEU A 305 -18.19 9.82 13.73
CA LEU A 305 -18.71 11.19 13.70
C LEU A 305 -17.64 12.24 14.03
N SER A 306 -16.57 11.86 14.73
CA SER A 306 -15.47 12.76 15.10
C SER A 306 -14.17 12.52 14.33
N GLU A 307 -14.04 11.39 13.62
CA GLU A 307 -12.81 11.02 12.93
C GLU A 307 -12.48 11.92 11.73
N HIS A 308 -13.49 12.23 10.90
CA HIS A 308 -13.26 12.94 9.65
C HIS A 308 -14.39 13.93 9.36
N PRO A 309 -14.08 15.21 9.05
CA PRO A 309 -15.10 16.26 8.93
C PRO A 309 -16.13 16.02 7.82
N ALA A 310 -15.78 15.32 6.72
CA ALA A 310 -16.77 14.91 5.73
C ALA A 310 -17.78 13.89 6.28
N VAL A 311 -17.32 12.94 7.10
CA VAL A 311 -18.17 11.93 7.78
C VAL A 311 -19.04 12.62 8.82
N SER A 312 -18.46 13.55 9.59
CA SER A 312 -19.22 14.38 10.53
C SER A 312 -20.34 15.16 9.83
N SER A 313 -20.07 15.77 8.68
CA SER A 313 -21.08 16.55 7.93
C SER A 313 -22.29 15.69 7.53
N VAL A 314 -22.04 14.50 6.96
CA VAL A 314 -23.11 13.56 6.56
C VAL A 314 -23.80 12.95 7.78
N GLY A 315 -23.05 12.52 8.79
CA GLY A 315 -23.58 11.89 10.00
C GLY A 315 -24.47 12.83 10.81
N TRP A 316 -24.08 14.10 10.98
CA TRP A 316 -24.95 15.10 11.62
C TRP A 316 -26.20 15.41 10.78
N ASP A 317 -26.11 15.36 9.45
CA ASP A 317 -27.29 15.48 8.58
C ASP A 317 -28.26 14.30 8.80
N VAL A 318 -27.74 13.07 8.95
CA VAL A 318 -28.53 11.86 9.27
C VAL A 318 -29.18 11.97 10.65
N ILE A 319 -28.45 12.40 11.67
CA ILE A 319 -29.00 12.63 13.02
C ILE A 319 -30.16 13.64 12.94
N CYS A 320 -29.95 14.76 12.24
CA CYS A 320 -30.97 15.76 12.05
C CYS A 320 -32.15 15.22 11.24
N CYS A 321 -31.94 14.35 10.25
CA CYS A 321 -33.00 13.67 9.51
C CYS A 321 -33.85 12.77 10.41
N TRP A 322 -33.22 11.99 11.29
CA TRP A 322 -33.92 11.17 12.27
C TRP A 322 -34.74 12.03 13.24
N LEU A 323 -34.13 13.05 13.85
CA LEU A 323 -34.83 13.98 14.76
C LEU A 323 -36.03 14.64 14.09
N SER A 324 -35.85 15.12 12.86
CA SER A 324 -36.89 15.79 12.08
C SER A 324 -38.01 14.84 11.65
N SER A 325 -37.67 13.60 11.28
CA SER A 325 -38.65 12.57 10.90
C SER A 325 -39.46 12.09 12.10
N VAL A 326 -38.82 11.87 13.25
CA VAL A 326 -39.48 11.51 14.52
C VAL A 326 -40.38 12.64 14.98
N ALA A 327 -39.92 13.89 14.93
CA ALA A 327 -40.73 15.07 15.26
C ALA A 327 -41.93 15.20 14.31
N TRP A 328 -41.74 15.00 13.01
CA TRP A 328 -42.83 15.00 12.03
C TRP A 328 -43.84 13.89 12.30
N TYR A 329 -43.37 12.66 12.56
CA TYR A 329 -44.26 11.54 12.90
C TYR A 329 -45.05 11.81 14.18
N ALA A 330 -44.38 12.17 15.27
CA ALA A 330 -45.03 12.44 16.55
C ALA A 330 -46.07 13.56 16.42
N THR A 331 -45.76 14.61 15.66
CA THR A 331 -46.69 15.73 15.46
C THR A 331 -47.90 15.36 14.60
N VAL A 332 -47.76 14.46 13.62
CA VAL A 332 -48.85 13.96 12.76
C VAL A 332 -49.67 12.85 13.42
N ALA A 333 -49.04 11.94 14.16
CA ALA A 333 -49.66 10.81 14.86
C ALA A 333 -50.47 11.24 16.09
N ALA A 334 -50.13 12.38 16.71
CA ALA A 334 -50.85 12.93 17.86
C ALA A 334 -52.32 13.34 17.58
N SER A 335 -52.81 13.23 16.33
CA SER A 335 -54.20 13.55 15.97
C SER A 335 -54.70 12.66 14.81
N PRO A 336 -55.79 11.89 15.00
CA PRO A 336 -56.42 11.09 13.93
C PRO A 336 -56.95 11.92 12.74
N ARG A 337 -57.16 13.23 12.94
CA ARG A 337 -57.46 14.17 11.85
C ARG A 337 -56.21 14.54 11.06
N ASP A 338 -55.08 14.73 11.74
CA ASP A 338 -53.80 15.01 11.09
C ASP A 338 -53.28 13.77 10.33
N MET A 339 -53.40 12.56 10.89
CA MET A 339 -53.06 11.31 10.19
C MET A 339 -53.79 11.16 8.85
N ARG A 340 -55.09 11.47 8.80
CA ARG A 340 -55.87 11.49 7.55
C ARG A 340 -55.45 12.62 6.62
N ARG A 341 -55.15 13.80 7.17
CA ARG A 341 -54.70 14.99 6.43
C ARG A 341 -53.33 14.81 5.76
N TYR A 342 -52.46 13.99 6.34
CA TYR A 342 -51.12 13.69 5.82
C TYR A 342 -51.01 12.30 5.17
N GLY A 343 -52.10 11.52 5.09
CA GLY A 343 -52.19 10.30 4.29
C GLY A 343 -51.63 9.02 4.92
N VAL A 344 -51.74 8.84 6.23
CA VAL A 344 -51.28 7.65 6.98
C VAL A 344 -52.34 6.52 6.91
N THR A 345 -51.93 5.30 6.55
CA THR A 345 -52.77 4.08 6.61
C THR A 345 -52.08 3.01 7.47
N THR A 346 -52.78 2.44 8.45
CA THR A 346 -52.30 1.37 9.34
C THR A 346 -52.80 0.02 8.83
N ALA A 347 -51.90 -0.96 8.65
CA ALA A 347 -52.24 -2.32 8.27
C ALA A 347 -52.51 -3.15 9.55
N THR A 348 -53.73 -3.66 9.69
CA THR A 348 -54.09 -4.71 10.68
C THR A 348 -54.29 -6.02 9.94
N THR A 349 -53.49 -7.02 10.28
CA THR A 349 -53.74 -8.44 9.93
C THR A 349 -53.52 -9.28 11.18
N THR A 350 -54.63 -9.77 11.72
CA THR A 350 -54.72 -10.84 12.72
C THR A 350 -54.82 -12.19 12.02
N GLY A 351 -54.14 -13.22 12.54
CA GLY A 351 -54.31 -14.60 12.12
C GLY A 351 -53.50 -15.57 12.99
N ASP A 352 -54.23 -16.35 13.79
CA ASP A 352 -53.82 -17.44 14.69
C ASP A 352 -52.89 -18.51 14.07
N ALA A 353 -52.06 -19.15 14.90
CA ALA A 353 -52.26 -20.54 15.38
C ALA A 353 -50.97 -21.28 15.81
N SER A 354 -50.98 -21.72 17.08
CA SER A 354 -50.46 -22.98 17.64
C SER A 354 -49.00 -23.44 17.43
N GLU A 355 -48.21 -23.34 18.51
CA GLU A 355 -47.18 -24.31 18.89
C GLU A 355 -47.81 -25.53 19.58
N ARG A 356 -47.41 -26.74 19.19
CA ARG A 356 -47.04 -27.86 20.08
C ARG A 356 -46.49 -29.04 19.27
N SER A 357 -45.26 -29.47 19.54
CA SER A 357 -44.87 -30.86 19.90
C SER A 357 -43.37 -31.16 19.69
N GLN A 358 -42.71 -31.55 20.78
CA GLN A 358 -41.57 -32.49 20.87
C GLN A 358 -42.15 -33.86 21.33
N PRO A 359 -41.39 -34.96 21.60
CA PRO A 359 -40.01 -35.39 21.23
C PRO A 359 -39.96 -36.91 20.81
N THR A 360 -38.76 -37.52 20.67
CA THR A 360 -38.33 -38.91 21.06
C THR A 360 -37.21 -39.42 20.10
N HIS A 361 -35.97 -39.72 20.53
CA HIS A 361 -35.34 -40.82 21.32
C HIS A 361 -34.55 -41.86 20.48
N GLY A 362 -33.36 -42.26 21.00
CA GLY A 362 -32.64 -43.54 20.81
C GLY A 362 -31.72 -43.67 19.58
N ASP A 363 -30.55 -44.31 19.58
CA ASP A 363 -29.89 -45.19 20.57
C ASP A 363 -28.37 -45.32 20.25
N GLU A 364 -27.56 -45.61 21.28
CA GLU A 364 -26.21 -46.25 21.24
C GLU A 364 -26.42 -47.78 21.48
N PRO A 365 -25.49 -48.74 21.17
CA PRO A 365 -24.22 -48.91 21.91
C PRO A 365 -23.03 -49.72 21.28
N SER A 366 -21.79 -49.29 21.60
CA SER A 366 -20.63 -50.07 22.16
C SER A 366 -19.90 -51.22 21.36
N PRO A 367 -18.85 -51.90 21.91
CA PRO A 367 -17.42 -51.58 21.70
C PRO A 367 -16.49 -52.82 21.46
N VAL A 368 -15.19 -52.68 21.13
CA VAL A 368 -14.17 -53.74 21.36
C VAL A 368 -12.78 -53.15 21.69
N HIS A 369 -12.10 -53.84 22.61
CA HIS A 369 -10.91 -53.51 23.38
C HIS A 369 -9.61 -54.21 22.87
N LEU A 370 -8.46 -53.72 23.39
CA LEU A 370 -7.22 -54.41 23.82
C LEU A 370 -5.97 -54.44 22.90
N GLY A 371 -4.85 -53.95 23.47
CA GLY A 371 -3.56 -54.64 23.39
C GLY A 371 -2.27 -53.77 23.35
N CYS A 372 -1.59 -53.60 24.49
CA CYS A 372 -0.14 -53.29 24.61
C CYS A 372 0.61 -54.61 24.91
N PRO A 373 1.93 -54.80 24.65
CA PRO A 373 2.99 -54.18 25.47
C PRO A 373 4.42 -53.98 24.85
N GLY A 374 5.17 -53.02 25.40
CA GLY A 374 6.56 -53.24 25.87
C GLY A 374 7.77 -52.88 24.97
N PRO A 375 8.97 -52.69 25.58
CA PRO A 375 9.91 -51.59 25.25
C PRO A 375 11.34 -52.05 24.88
N HIS A 376 12.17 -51.22 24.22
CA HIS A 376 13.64 -51.37 24.26
C HIS A 376 14.41 -50.05 24.01
N CYS A 377 15.27 -49.71 24.98
CA CYS A 377 16.39 -48.77 24.88
C CYS A 377 17.58 -49.40 24.14
N VAL A 378 18.34 -48.62 23.35
CA VAL A 378 19.78 -48.83 23.12
C VAL A 378 20.47 -47.47 22.94
N ALA A 379 21.45 -47.18 23.79
CA ALA A 379 22.52 -46.20 23.63
C ALA A 379 23.77 -46.90 23.05
N LEU A 380 24.72 -46.14 22.46
CA LEU A 380 26.15 -46.44 22.12
C LEU A 380 26.47 -45.74 20.77
N SER A 381 27.63 -45.18 20.43
CA SER A 381 28.89 -44.75 21.08
C SER A 381 29.78 -44.26 19.93
N THR A 382 30.53 -43.16 20.09
CA THR A 382 31.76 -42.84 19.32
C THR A 382 32.86 -43.89 19.64
N PRO A 383 33.97 -44.14 18.86
CA PRO A 383 34.99 -43.18 18.36
C PRO A 383 35.75 -43.68 17.05
N PRO A 384 37.09 -43.46 16.80
CA PRO A 384 37.91 -42.26 16.56
C PRO A 384 38.80 -42.28 15.26
N ASP A 385 39.56 -41.19 15.03
CA ASP A 385 40.89 -41.06 14.41
C ASP A 385 41.20 -41.46 12.95
N MET A 386 41.72 -40.49 12.17
CA MET A 386 42.87 -40.73 11.26
C MET A 386 43.65 -39.44 10.95
N GLN A 387 44.97 -39.48 11.15
CA GLN A 387 45.96 -38.42 10.96
C GLN A 387 46.48 -38.32 9.51
N LEU A 388 46.70 -37.07 9.05
CA LEU A 388 47.79 -36.46 8.23
C LEU A 388 48.51 -37.27 7.10
N PRO A 389 48.90 -36.61 5.98
CA PRO A 389 50.26 -36.05 5.93
C PRO A 389 50.44 -34.72 5.16
N LEU A 390 51.44 -33.95 5.63
CA LEU A 390 52.10 -32.82 4.98
C LEU A 390 53.04 -33.27 3.86
N ILE A 391 53.11 -32.52 2.76
CA ILE A 391 54.16 -32.59 1.73
C ILE A 391 54.70 -31.16 1.47
N PRO A 392 56.03 -30.96 1.31
CA PRO A 392 56.68 -29.67 1.45
C PRO A 392 56.66 -28.85 0.16
N LEU A 393 56.51 -27.53 0.28
CA LEU A 393 56.59 -26.61 -0.85
C LEU A 393 58.04 -26.14 -1.09
N GLN A 394 58.50 -26.39 -2.31
CA GLN A 394 59.74 -25.90 -2.88
C GLN A 394 59.70 -24.36 -3.02
N LEU A 395 60.80 -23.70 -2.67
CA LEU A 395 61.02 -22.26 -2.88
C LEU A 395 61.19 -21.98 -4.38
N GLY A 396 60.17 -21.38 -4.99
CA GLY A 396 60.17 -20.87 -6.36
C GLY A 396 60.18 -19.35 -6.40
N VAL A 397 60.97 -18.82 -7.32
CA VAL A 397 61.17 -17.41 -7.68
C VAL A 397 59.86 -16.61 -7.66
N ALA A 398 59.85 -15.43 -7.03
CA ALA A 398 58.67 -14.57 -6.91
C ALA A 398 58.11 -14.20 -8.29
N ALA A 399 56.97 -14.80 -8.63
CA ALA A 399 56.17 -14.42 -9.79
C ALA A 399 55.67 -12.98 -9.63
N ALA A 400 55.42 -12.29 -10.75
CA ALA A 400 54.72 -11.00 -10.73
C ALA A 400 53.40 -11.16 -9.96
N ARG A 401 53.14 -10.25 -9.00
CA ARG A 401 51.94 -10.30 -8.16
C ARG A 401 50.71 -10.22 -9.05
N THR A 402 49.83 -11.19 -8.93
CA THR A 402 48.57 -11.31 -9.69
C THR A 402 47.43 -11.61 -8.72
N LEU A 403 46.22 -11.20 -9.07
CA LEU A 403 45.03 -11.59 -8.30
C LEU A 403 44.83 -13.11 -8.40
N GLN A 404 44.33 -13.73 -7.32
CA GLN A 404 43.90 -15.12 -7.40
C GLN A 404 42.79 -15.24 -8.46
N PRO A 405 42.86 -16.29 -9.30
CA PRO A 405 41.88 -16.50 -10.34
C PRO A 405 40.51 -16.75 -9.70
N TRP A 406 39.46 -16.39 -10.44
CA TRP A 406 38.12 -16.82 -10.11
C TRP A 406 38.02 -18.34 -10.14
N THR A 407 37.24 -18.92 -9.22
CA THR A 407 36.85 -20.33 -9.34
C THR A 407 35.92 -20.49 -10.54
N TYR A 408 34.97 -19.56 -10.70
CA TYR A 408 34.12 -19.42 -11.88
C TYR A 408 34.13 -17.98 -12.35
N THR A 409 34.57 -17.74 -13.59
CA THR A 409 34.79 -16.40 -14.11
C THR A 409 33.45 -15.70 -14.41
N PRO A 410 33.22 -14.47 -13.93
CA PRO A 410 32.06 -13.67 -14.31
C PRO A 410 32.01 -13.43 -15.82
N LEU A 411 30.80 -13.30 -16.37
CA LEU A 411 30.62 -12.88 -17.76
C LEU A 411 30.48 -11.35 -17.83
N PRO A 412 30.93 -10.70 -18.92
CA PRO A 412 30.80 -9.25 -19.06
C PRO A 412 29.33 -8.83 -19.06
N LEU A 413 29.03 -7.65 -18.50
CA LEU A 413 27.69 -7.11 -18.49
C LEU A 413 27.06 -7.07 -19.91
N GLY A 414 25.81 -7.49 -20.01
CA GLY A 414 25.07 -7.58 -21.28
C GLY A 414 25.19 -8.94 -21.99
N ALA A 415 26.12 -9.81 -21.58
CA ALA A 415 26.20 -11.20 -22.06
C ALA A 415 24.96 -12.02 -21.65
N VAL A 416 24.34 -11.69 -20.51
CA VAL A 416 23.13 -12.33 -20.01
C VAL A 416 21.95 -11.37 -20.09
N LYS A 417 20.82 -11.88 -20.60
CA LYS A 417 19.55 -11.17 -20.73
C LYS A 417 18.46 -11.94 -19.98
N PRO A 418 17.52 -11.26 -19.28
CA PRO A 418 16.43 -11.91 -18.57
C PRO A 418 15.39 -12.43 -19.57
N GLY A 419 14.69 -13.49 -19.19
CA GLY A 419 13.53 -14.02 -19.90
C GLY A 419 12.34 -14.19 -18.97
N GLY A 420 11.23 -14.72 -19.50
CA GLY A 420 10.07 -15.13 -18.71
C GLY A 420 9.58 -14.07 -17.71
N TRP A 421 9.25 -14.51 -16.49
CA TRP A 421 8.78 -13.62 -15.42
C TRP A 421 9.85 -12.63 -14.94
N LEU A 422 11.13 -13.00 -15.03
CA LEU A 422 12.24 -12.15 -14.56
C LEU A 422 12.43 -10.93 -15.46
N LEU A 423 12.19 -11.09 -16.77
CA LEU A 423 12.12 -9.95 -17.69
C LEU A 423 10.98 -9.00 -17.32
N GLY A 424 9.81 -9.54 -16.98
CA GLY A 424 8.65 -8.77 -16.54
C GLY A 424 8.91 -7.94 -15.29
N GLU A 425 9.51 -8.54 -14.25
CA GLU A 425 9.90 -7.84 -13.02
C GLU A 425 10.94 -6.73 -13.28
N MET A 426 11.92 -6.98 -14.13
CA MET A 426 12.93 -5.98 -14.50
C MET A 426 12.33 -4.84 -15.35
N GLN A 427 11.39 -5.16 -16.26
CA GLN A 427 10.69 -4.15 -17.04
C GLN A 427 9.81 -3.28 -16.14
N ALA A 428 9.09 -3.87 -15.18
CA ALA A 428 8.32 -3.12 -14.18
C ALA A 428 9.23 -2.20 -13.35
N MET A 429 10.45 -2.63 -13.00
CA MET A 429 11.43 -1.80 -12.32
C MET A 429 11.89 -0.62 -13.21
N ALA A 430 12.15 -0.87 -14.50
CA ALA A 430 12.52 0.16 -15.46
C ALA A 430 11.39 1.18 -15.72
N ASP A 431 10.13 0.74 -15.70
CA ASP A 431 8.94 1.59 -15.89
C ASP A 431 8.38 2.15 -14.57
N GLY A 432 8.99 1.74 -13.44
CA GLY A 432 8.64 2.11 -12.07
C GLY A 432 9.59 3.15 -11.49
N LEU A 433 9.70 3.16 -10.16
CA LEU A 433 10.47 4.16 -9.42
C LEU A 433 11.94 4.21 -9.89
N ALA A 434 12.61 3.05 -9.88
CA ALA A 434 14.02 2.89 -10.26
C ALA A 434 14.40 3.54 -11.59
N GLY A 435 13.63 3.28 -12.65
CA GLY A 435 13.91 3.81 -13.98
C GLY A 435 13.47 5.27 -14.20
N HIS A 436 12.82 5.89 -13.21
CA HIS A 436 12.34 7.27 -13.27
C HIS A 436 12.99 8.20 -12.24
N GLU A 437 13.94 7.72 -11.42
CA GLU A 437 14.64 8.56 -10.44
C GLU A 437 15.37 9.75 -11.09
N HIS A 438 15.98 9.58 -12.27
CA HIS A 438 16.59 10.68 -13.01
C HIS A 438 15.60 11.72 -13.54
N ASP A 439 14.31 11.41 -13.59
CA ASP A 439 13.30 12.34 -14.13
C ASP A 439 12.84 13.34 -13.06
N PHE A 440 12.89 12.98 -11.77
CA PHE A 440 12.33 13.82 -10.71
C PHE A 440 12.98 13.69 -9.33
N TYR A 441 13.74 12.63 -9.05
CA TYR A 441 14.26 12.40 -7.70
C TYR A 441 15.46 13.30 -7.43
N VAL A 442 15.32 14.17 -6.43
CA VAL A 442 16.22 15.30 -6.21
C VAL A 442 17.68 14.89 -5.99
N PHE A 443 17.94 13.75 -5.35
CA PHE A 443 19.29 13.23 -5.11
C PHE A 443 19.91 12.50 -6.32
N VAL A 444 19.20 12.47 -7.45
CA VAL A 444 19.70 11.96 -8.73
C VAL A 444 19.66 13.07 -9.77
N ASN A 445 18.49 13.63 -10.08
CA ASN A 445 18.32 14.65 -11.12
C ASN A 445 18.95 16.02 -10.76
N GLU A 446 19.06 16.34 -9.47
CA GLU A 446 19.68 17.59 -9.00
C GLU A 446 20.93 17.32 -8.15
N SER A 447 21.55 16.14 -8.29
CA SER A 447 22.68 15.73 -7.47
C SER A 447 23.86 16.69 -7.60
N SER A 448 24.62 16.82 -6.50
CA SER A 448 25.87 17.59 -6.50
C SER A 448 26.92 17.05 -7.48
N TRP A 449 26.87 15.76 -7.83
CA TRP A 449 27.74 15.13 -8.83
C TRP A 449 27.53 15.68 -10.26
N LEU A 450 26.35 16.25 -10.53
CA LEU A 450 26.01 16.84 -11.84
C LEU A 450 26.51 18.28 -12.00
N ASN A 451 27.26 18.80 -11.02
CA ASN A 451 27.79 20.16 -11.02
C ASN A 451 29.32 20.13 -10.86
N GLU A 452 29.98 21.24 -11.22
CA GLU A 452 31.39 21.43 -10.88
C GLU A 452 31.61 21.27 -9.36
N PRO A 453 32.72 20.67 -8.90
CA PRO A 453 32.97 20.45 -7.47
C PRO A 453 32.82 21.74 -6.64
N GLY A 454 32.05 21.66 -5.55
CA GLY A 454 31.75 22.79 -4.68
C GLY A 454 30.78 23.85 -5.23
N LYS A 455 30.14 23.63 -6.39
CA LYS A 455 29.18 24.59 -7.00
C LYS A 455 27.70 24.34 -6.68
N GLY A 456 27.39 23.38 -5.81
CA GLY A 456 26.03 23.11 -5.32
C GLY A 456 25.42 21.83 -5.89
N GLY A 457 24.12 21.66 -5.65
CA GLY A 457 23.35 20.43 -5.89
C GLY A 457 22.83 19.83 -4.59
N SER A 458 22.06 18.76 -4.71
CA SER A 458 21.30 18.15 -3.64
C SER A 458 21.87 16.81 -3.24
N GLU A 459 22.10 16.63 -1.94
CA GLU A 459 22.56 15.38 -1.34
C GLU A 459 21.81 15.15 -0.03
N TYR A 460 21.50 13.89 0.29
CA TYR A 460 20.81 13.55 1.53
C TYR A 460 21.76 13.27 2.70
N SER A 461 23.05 13.07 2.42
CA SER A 461 24.07 12.79 3.43
C SER A 461 25.41 13.38 3.00
N THR A 462 26.31 13.56 3.96
CA THR A 462 27.70 14.00 3.71
C THR A 462 28.54 12.95 2.98
N LEU A 463 28.00 11.74 2.77
CA LEU A 463 28.64 10.69 1.98
C LEU A 463 28.51 10.95 0.48
N ASN A 464 27.56 11.80 0.05
CA ASN A 464 27.29 12.13 -1.35
C ASN A 464 27.09 10.89 -2.24
N GLU A 465 26.36 9.91 -1.73
CA GLU A 465 26.31 8.56 -2.32
C GLU A 465 25.07 8.31 -3.19
N GLY A 466 24.10 9.24 -3.20
CA GLY A 466 22.80 9.06 -3.87
C GLY A 466 22.92 8.73 -5.35
N LEU A 467 23.43 9.66 -6.14
CA LEU A 467 23.66 9.46 -7.57
C LEU A 467 24.65 8.31 -7.86
N PRO A 468 25.77 8.15 -7.13
CA PRO A 468 26.67 7.01 -7.32
C PRO A 468 26.02 5.64 -7.15
N TYR A 469 25.18 5.45 -6.13
CA TYR A 469 24.42 4.21 -5.97
C TYR A 469 23.42 4.03 -7.11
N TRP A 470 22.63 5.06 -7.43
CA TRP A 470 21.70 5.01 -8.56
C TRP A 470 22.40 4.64 -9.86
N PHE A 471 23.57 5.23 -10.15
CA PHE A 471 24.35 4.96 -11.36
C PHE A 471 24.85 3.52 -11.41
N ASN A 472 25.40 3.01 -10.30
CA ASN A 472 25.81 1.61 -10.14
C ASN A 472 24.65 0.62 -10.35
N SER A 473 23.42 1.05 -10.05
CA SER A 473 22.20 0.28 -10.26
C SER A 473 21.66 0.38 -11.68
N LEU A 474 21.67 1.58 -12.27
CA LEU A 474 21.03 1.84 -13.55
C LEU A 474 21.85 1.28 -14.72
N VAL A 475 23.18 1.30 -14.64
CA VAL A 475 24.05 0.71 -15.68
C VAL A 475 23.66 -0.75 -15.97
N PRO A 476 23.68 -1.68 -14.99
CA PRO A 476 23.27 -3.06 -15.27
C PRO A 476 21.81 -3.18 -15.68
N LEU A 477 20.88 -2.39 -15.14
CA LEU A 477 19.47 -2.41 -15.56
C LEU A 477 19.32 -2.05 -17.05
N ALA A 478 19.93 -0.93 -17.46
CA ALA A 478 19.84 -0.37 -18.81
C ALA A 478 20.40 -1.34 -19.87
N TYR A 479 21.59 -1.90 -19.62
CA TYR A 479 22.24 -2.79 -20.58
C TYR A 479 21.68 -4.21 -20.55
N THR A 480 21.16 -4.68 -19.42
CA THR A 480 20.52 -5.99 -19.34
C THR A 480 19.17 -6.01 -20.04
N LEU A 481 18.39 -4.93 -19.95
CA LEU A 481 17.11 -4.77 -20.69
C LEU A 481 17.27 -4.26 -22.12
N ASP A 482 18.45 -3.78 -22.49
CA ASP A 482 18.68 -3.10 -23.76
C ASP A 482 17.86 -1.81 -23.94
N SER A 483 17.58 -1.08 -22.85
CA SER A 483 16.72 0.10 -22.85
C SER A 483 17.47 1.36 -23.31
N ASP A 484 17.13 1.88 -24.49
CA ASP A 484 17.72 3.11 -25.03
C ASP A 484 17.48 4.33 -24.13
N ARG A 485 16.30 4.43 -23.51
CA ARG A 485 15.97 5.51 -22.57
C ARG A 485 16.91 5.53 -21.38
N LEU A 486 17.10 4.38 -20.73
CA LEU A 486 17.96 4.28 -19.55
C LEU A 486 19.44 4.42 -19.93
N LYS A 487 19.87 3.89 -21.07
CA LYS A 487 21.23 4.10 -21.58
C LYS A 487 21.53 5.58 -21.81
N ALA A 488 20.57 6.35 -22.33
CA ALA A 488 20.73 7.79 -22.52
C ALA A 488 21.00 8.51 -21.20
N GLN A 489 20.24 8.21 -20.14
CA GLN A 489 20.46 8.76 -18.79
C GLN A 489 21.84 8.35 -18.24
N VAL A 490 22.22 7.08 -18.38
CA VAL A 490 23.55 6.59 -17.98
C VAL A 490 24.67 7.35 -18.72
N HIS A 491 24.53 7.55 -20.04
CA HIS A 491 25.54 8.24 -20.84
C HIS A 491 25.62 9.73 -20.49
N GLU A 492 24.50 10.38 -20.24
CA GLU A 492 24.44 11.77 -19.80
C GLU A 492 25.18 11.98 -18.48
N VAL A 493 24.87 11.15 -17.46
CA VAL A 493 25.51 11.22 -16.16
C VAL A 493 27.00 10.87 -16.24
N ALA A 494 27.36 9.80 -16.96
CA ALA A 494 28.76 9.41 -17.13
C ALA A 494 29.57 10.53 -17.81
N THR A 495 29.04 11.12 -18.90
CA THR A 495 29.70 12.24 -19.60
C THR A 495 29.90 13.43 -18.66
N THR A 496 28.85 13.80 -17.93
CA THR A 496 28.85 14.98 -17.05
C THR A 496 29.85 14.82 -15.91
N VAL A 497 29.78 13.72 -15.17
CA VAL A 497 30.63 13.49 -14.00
C VAL A 497 32.11 13.32 -14.40
N LEU A 498 32.39 12.59 -15.50
CA LEU A 498 33.76 12.48 -16.01
C LEU A 498 34.30 13.84 -16.48
N GLY A 499 33.44 14.70 -17.05
CA GLY A 499 33.80 16.06 -17.45
C GLY A 499 34.10 17.00 -16.27
N HIS A 500 33.62 16.68 -15.06
CA HIS A 500 33.86 17.45 -13.84
C HIS A 500 35.05 16.95 -13.01
N GLN A 501 35.78 15.93 -13.47
CA GLN A 501 36.96 15.48 -12.76
C GLN A 501 38.01 16.60 -12.69
N ALA A 502 38.47 16.89 -11.46
CA ALA A 502 39.43 17.95 -11.20
C ALA A 502 40.81 17.61 -11.76
N SER A 503 41.64 18.64 -11.95
CA SER A 503 42.99 18.50 -12.53
C SER A 503 43.96 17.66 -11.68
N ASP A 504 43.69 17.53 -10.38
CA ASP A 504 44.45 16.68 -9.47
C ASP A 504 43.97 15.22 -9.48
N GLY A 505 42.96 14.89 -10.29
CA GLY A 505 42.38 13.55 -10.39
C GLY A 505 41.18 13.31 -9.50
N TRP A 506 40.76 14.28 -8.67
CA TRP A 506 39.56 14.11 -7.83
C TRP A 506 38.28 14.08 -8.66
N ILE A 507 37.45 13.06 -8.47
CA ILE A 507 36.13 12.95 -9.09
C ILE A 507 35.05 13.04 -8.03
N GLY A 508 33.99 13.82 -8.30
CA GLY A 508 32.86 14.04 -7.40
C GLY A 508 32.89 15.39 -6.66
N PRO A 509 31.85 15.69 -5.88
CA PRO A 509 31.47 17.07 -5.50
C PRO A 509 32.33 17.74 -4.42
N GLU A 510 33.03 16.96 -3.60
CA GLU A 510 33.74 17.43 -2.41
C GLU A 510 35.01 18.23 -2.76
N VAL A 511 35.31 19.22 -1.91
CA VAL A 511 36.48 20.09 -2.03
C VAL A 511 37.30 20.07 -0.74
N GLY A 512 38.62 20.23 -0.86
CA GLY A 512 39.53 20.31 0.29
C GLY A 512 39.40 19.10 1.24
N ASP A 513 39.29 19.35 2.53
CA ASP A 513 39.29 18.32 3.57
C ASP A 513 37.98 17.50 3.64
N ALA A 514 36.94 17.88 2.90
CA ALA A 514 35.68 17.13 2.83
C ALA A 514 35.78 15.88 1.93
N ARG A 515 36.87 15.76 1.16
CA ARG A 515 37.11 14.67 0.21
C ARG A 515 37.11 13.31 0.92
N ASN A 516 36.20 12.43 0.52
CA ASN A 516 36.09 11.06 1.02
C ASN A 516 35.95 10.06 -0.14
N PHE A 517 36.48 8.86 0.04
CA PHE A 517 36.54 7.86 -1.02
C PHE A 517 35.23 7.08 -1.23
N TRP A 518 34.35 7.04 -0.23
CA TRP A 518 33.18 6.15 -0.18
C TRP A 518 32.35 6.18 -1.46
N ALA A 519 31.77 7.32 -1.80
CA ALA A 519 30.83 7.44 -2.93
C ALA A 519 31.49 7.25 -4.32
N ARG A 520 32.83 7.32 -4.40
CA ARG A 520 33.55 7.01 -5.65
C ARG A 520 33.52 5.52 -5.95
N MET A 521 33.44 4.66 -4.93
CA MET A 521 33.46 3.21 -5.14
C MET A 521 32.23 2.71 -5.90
N PRO A 522 30.98 2.99 -5.47
CA PRO A 522 29.81 2.62 -6.27
C PRO A 522 29.83 3.31 -7.64
N PHE A 523 30.28 4.57 -7.74
CA PHE A 523 30.37 5.24 -9.03
C PHE A 523 31.34 4.53 -10.00
N PHE A 524 32.55 4.20 -9.54
CA PHE A 524 33.52 3.44 -10.33
C PHE A 524 33.03 2.03 -10.65
N LEU A 525 32.33 1.35 -9.74
CA LEU A 525 31.68 0.07 -10.05
C LEU A 525 30.67 0.21 -11.19
N GLY A 526 29.90 1.29 -11.23
CA GLY A 526 29.03 1.60 -12.36
C GLY A 526 29.82 1.84 -13.66
N LEU A 527 30.93 2.59 -13.59
CA LEU A 527 31.75 2.90 -14.76
C LEU A 527 32.46 1.65 -15.32
N THR A 528 32.98 0.75 -14.47
CA THR A 528 33.60 -0.49 -14.95
C THR A 528 32.59 -1.41 -15.62
N GLN A 529 31.39 -1.52 -15.06
CA GLN A 529 30.27 -2.23 -15.70
C GLN A 529 29.86 -1.57 -17.04
N LEU A 530 29.90 -0.24 -17.13
CA LEU A 530 29.62 0.49 -18.37
C LEU A 530 30.66 0.17 -19.46
N VAL A 531 31.94 0.05 -19.10
CA VAL A 531 33.01 -0.36 -20.01
C VAL A 531 32.80 -1.80 -20.49
N GLU A 532 32.47 -2.72 -19.57
CA GLU A 532 32.19 -4.12 -19.92
C GLU A 532 31.05 -4.25 -20.94
N ALA A 533 29.99 -3.45 -20.78
CA ALA A 533 28.84 -3.46 -21.68
C ALA A 533 29.05 -2.64 -22.96
N ASN A 534 29.93 -1.64 -22.93
CA ASN A 534 30.20 -0.74 -24.05
C ASN A 534 31.65 -0.21 -24.04
N ALA A 535 32.49 -0.83 -24.86
CA ALA A 535 33.91 -0.52 -24.98
C ALA A 535 34.23 0.94 -25.42
N THR A 536 33.26 1.71 -25.95
CA THR A 536 33.52 3.13 -26.28
C THR A 536 33.85 3.96 -25.04
N TRP A 537 33.44 3.49 -23.86
CA TRP A 537 33.71 4.15 -22.58
C TRP A 537 35.07 3.79 -21.97
N GLU A 538 35.78 2.81 -22.54
CA GLU A 538 37.05 2.32 -21.99
C GLU A 538 38.08 3.46 -21.84
N ALA A 539 38.35 4.20 -22.91
CA ALA A 539 39.32 5.29 -22.89
C ALA A 539 39.02 6.40 -21.86
N PRO A 540 37.81 7.02 -21.83
CA PRO A 540 37.51 8.06 -20.85
C PRO A 540 37.46 7.54 -19.40
N VAL A 541 36.99 6.32 -19.16
CA VAL A 541 36.97 5.72 -17.82
C VAL A 541 38.38 5.39 -17.33
N LEU A 542 39.24 4.82 -18.19
CA LEU A 542 40.64 4.56 -17.85
C LEU A 542 41.40 5.86 -17.56
N ALA A 543 41.20 6.91 -18.37
CA ALA A 543 41.78 8.22 -18.11
C ALA A 543 41.37 8.74 -16.73
N SER A 544 40.09 8.57 -16.36
CA SER A 544 39.59 9.00 -15.06
C SER A 544 40.18 8.22 -13.89
N LEU A 545 40.22 6.90 -14.01
CA LEU A 545 40.81 6.02 -13.01
C LEU A 545 42.32 6.29 -12.84
N HIS A 546 43.07 6.46 -13.92
CA HIS A 546 44.50 6.79 -13.88
C HIS A 546 44.77 8.19 -13.33
N GLY A 547 43.82 9.13 -13.42
CA GLY A 547 43.90 10.40 -12.71
C GLY A 547 43.65 10.25 -11.21
N PHE A 548 42.63 9.47 -10.82
CA PHE A 548 42.21 9.32 -9.43
C PHE A 548 43.15 8.46 -8.58
N MET A 549 43.72 7.37 -9.12
CA MET A 549 44.50 6.42 -8.32
C MET A 549 45.80 7.01 -7.71
N PRO A 550 46.60 7.82 -8.44
CA PRO A 550 47.72 8.55 -7.84
C PRO A 550 47.30 9.46 -6.69
N LEU A 551 46.24 10.25 -6.86
CA LEU A 551 45.72 11.12 -5.81
C LEU A 551 45.27 10.30 -4.59
N ALA A 552 44.53 9.22 -4.82
CA ALA A 552 44.09 8.35 -3.73
C ALA A 552 45.29 7.75 -2.97
N ASN A 553 46.34 7.32 -3.68
CA ASN A 553 47.57 6.82 -3.06
C ASN A 553 48.26 7.89 -2.19
N GLU A 554 48.40 9.11 -2.71
CA GLU A 554 48.99 10.23 -1.97
C GLU A 554 48.18 10.58 -0.70
N MET A 555 46.86 10.65 -0.84
CA MET A 555 45.94 10.87 0.29
C MET A 555 46.08 9.76 1.36
N LEU A 556 46.17 8.48 0.97
CA LEU A 556 46.38 7.36 1.90
C LEU A 556 47.72 7.46 2.65
N LYS A 557 48.79 7.89 1.96
CA LYS A 557 50.11 8.10 2.57
C LYS A 557 50.11 9.30 3.51
N ASN A 558 49.23 10.26 3.30
CA ASN A 558 49.07 11.44 4.13
C ASN A 558 48.04 11.20 5.24
N ASP A 559 48.42 10.42 6.24
CA ASP A 559 47.59 10.12 7.42
C ASP A 559 46.20 9.53 7.08
N SER A 560 46.14 8.66 6.06
CA SER A 560 44.90 7.99 5.63
C SER A 560 43.78 8.96 5.23
N GLN A 561 44.11 10.14 4.69
CA GLN A 561 43.13 11.12 4.23
C GLN A 561 42.12 10.49 3.27
N GLY A 562 40.84 10.84 3.44
CA GLY A 562 39.74 10.37 2.59
C GLY A 562 39.11 9.03 3.00
N PHE A 563 39.55 8.39 4.07
CA PHE A 563 38.91 7.16 4.54
C PHE A 563 37.48 7.37 5.06
N ALA A 564 36.54 6.87 4.26
CA ALA A 564 35.39 6.06 4.65
C ALA A 564 35.36 4.88 3.65
N ASN A 565 35.22 3.64 4.15
CA ASN A 565 35.55 2.33 3.52
C ASN A 565 35.49 2.18 1.98
N CYS A 566 36.46 1.47 1.37
CA CYS A 566 36.51 1.28 -0.09
C CYS A 566 36.96 -0.12 -0.54
N ARG A 567 36.49 -0.57 -1.72
CA ARG A 567 36.92 -1.79 -2.45
C ARG A 567 37.53 -1.41 -3.81
N LYS A 568 38.62 -2.09 -4.24
CA LYS A 568 39.28 -1.88 -5.55
C LYS A 568 39.98 -3.17 -6.01
N ASP A 569 39.71 -3.65 -7.23
CA ASP A 569 40.43 -4.78 -7.86
C ASP A 569 40.45 -4.73 -9.42
N TRP A 570 39.58 -3.95 -10.07
CA TRP A 570 39.29 -4.09 -11.52
C TRP A 570 40.45 -3.75 -12.48
N LEU A 571 41.23 -2.69 -12.22
CA LEU A 571 42.33 -2.25 -13.11
C LEU A 571 43.43 -3.31 -13.24
N LEU A 572 43.81 -3.93 -12.13
CA LEU A 572 44.84 -4.99 -12.11
C LEU A 572 44.41 -6.24 -12.87
N GLU A 573 43.10 -6.49 -12.94
CA GLU A 573 42.54 -7.67 -13.59
C GLU A 573 42.46 -7.51 -15.12
N HIS A 574 42.12 -6.31 -15.61
CA HIS A 574 41.79 -6.08 -17.02
C HIS A 574 42.81 -5.22 -17.79
N HIS A 575 43.60 -4.39 -17.11
CA HIS A 575 44.49 -3.40 -17.76
C HIS A 575 45.87 -3.25 -17.06
N PRO A 576 46.75 -4.27 -17.12
CA PRO A 576 48.10 -4.16 -16.57
C PRO A 576 48.91 -3.03 -17.25
N SER A 577 49.66 -2.27 -16.45
CA SER A 577 50.33 -1.02 -16.86
C SER A 577 51.63 -0.74 -16.06
N ASP A 578 52.32 0.35 -16.40
CA ASP A 578 53.46 0.86 -15.61
C ASP A 578 53.04 1.42 -14.23
N GLN A 579 51.74 1.65 -14.00
CA GLN A 579 51.18 2.02 -12.69
C GLN A 579 50.88 0.81 -11.79
N ASP A 580 51.13 -0.43 -12.21
CA ASP A 580 50.75 -1.62 -11.43
C ASP A 580 51.33 -1.61 -10.01
N ALA A 581 52.57 -1.14 -9.83
CA ALA A 581 53.18 -1.01 -8.51
C ALA A 581 52.40 -0.02 -7.61
N LEU A 582 51.95 1.11 -8.18
CA LEU A 582 51.13 2.10 -7.49
C LEU A 582 49.75 1.53 -7.14
N LEU A 583 49.13 0.78 -8.06
CA LEU A 583 47.82 0.15 -7.83
C LEU A 583 47.89 -0.91 -6.72
N TRP A 584 48.91 -1.77 -6.76
CA TRP A 584 49.17 -2.76 -5.71
C TRP A 584 49.40 -2.11 -4.35
N GLU A 585 50.26 -1.08 -4.30
CA GLU A 585 50.50 -0.33 -3.07
C GLU A 585 49.22 0.34 -2.57
N THR A 586 48.43 0.94 -3.46
CA THR A 586 47.15 1.57 -3.10
C THR A 586 46.18 0.56 -2.49
N MET A 587 46.06 -0.64 -3.07
CA MET A 587 45.22 -1.71 -2.53
C MET A 587 45.74 -2.23 -1.18
N ASP A 588 47.05 -2.38 -1.03
CA ASP A 588 47.65 -2.76 0.24
C ASP A 588 47.40 -1.70 1.32
N LEU A 589 47.52 -0.42 0.98
CA LEU A 589 47.20 0.70 1.88
C LEU A 589 45.73 0.70 2.27
N PHE A 590 44.80 0.53 1.32
CA PHE A 590 43.38 0.40 1.64
C PHE A 590 43.11 -0.76 2.61
N PHE A 591 43.71 -1.92 2.37
CA PHE A 591 43.53 -3.09 3.22
C PHE A 591 44.19 -2.93 4.60
N ALA A 592 45.39 -2.35 4.65
CA ALA A 592 46.17 -2.20 5.88
C ALA A 592 45.67 -1.07 6.78
N GLN A 593 45.20 0.04 6.18
CA GLN A 593 44.74 1.22 6.90
C GLN A 593 43.23 1.20 7.20
N SER A 594 42.47 0.24 6.65
CA SER A 594 41.06 0.08 7.01
C SER A 594 40.92 -0.22 8.50
N GLN A 595 40.17 0.63 9.19
CA GLN A 595 39.90 0.48 10.62
C GLN A 595 38.91 -0.66 10.92
N TYR A 596 38.18 -1.15 9.91
CA TYR A 596 37.14 -2.16 10.05
C TYR A 596 37.57 -3.51 9.46
N ARG A 597 38.12 -4.35 10.33
CA ARG A 597 38.65 -5.68 10.00
C ARG A 597 37.57 -6.75 10.08
N TRP A 598 36.86 -6.99 8.98
CA TRP A 598 35.83 -8.04 8.88
C TRP A 598 36.37 -9.45 9.18
N ASP A 599 37.61 -9.74 8.78
CA ASP A 599 38.29 -11.00 9.09
C ASP A 599 38.54 -11.20 10.59
N SER A 600 38.85 -10.11 11.30
CA SER A 600 38.97 -10.10 12.75
C SER A 600 37.59 -10.21 13.42
N TRP A 601 36.58 -9.51 12.91
CA TRP A 601 35.21 -9.56 13.42
C TRP A 601 34.65 -10.97 13.44
N TYR A 602 34.78 -11.71 12.33
CA TYR A 602 34.35 -13.11 12.21
C TYR A 602 35.36 -14.07 12.86
N THR A 603 35.69 -13.81 14.13
CA THR A 603 36.51 -14.66 14.99
C THR A 603 35.72 -15.04 16.23
N LYS A 604 35.89 -16.29 16.68
CA LYS A 604 35.22 -16.79 17.87
C LYS A 604 35.63 -15.96 19.09
N GLY A 605 34.65 -15.45 19.82
CA GLY A 605 34.86 -14.55 20.97
C GLY A 605 34.91 -13.06 20.61
N THR A 606 34.99 -12.71 19.33
CA THR A 606 34.85 -11.33 18.85
C THR A 606 33.46 -11.09 18.26
N PHE A 607 32.99 -12.01 17.42
CA PHE A 607 31.65 -11.96 16.85
C PHE A 607 30.57 -12.03 17.93
N GLN A 608 29.57 -11.17 17.83
CA GLN A 608 28.45 -11.11 18.78
C GLN A 608 27.28 -11.95 18.27
N GLU A 609 27.06 -13.10 18.91
CA GLU A 609 25.89 -13.96 18.63
C GLU A 609 24.56 -13.28 19.02
N ILE A 610 24.60 -12.43 20.05
CA ILE A 610 23.57 -11.47 20.41
C ILE A 610 24.30 -10.13 20.57
N ALA A 611 23.95 -9.14 19.77
CA ALA A 611 24.62 -7.85 19.77
C ALA A 611 23.88 -6.84 20.66
N ASP A 612 24.63 -5.97 21.35
CA ASP A 612 24.05 -4.76 21.94
C ASP A 612 24.00 -3.67 20.86
N PRO A 613 22.80 -3.28 20.39
CA PRO A 613 22.67 -2.28 19.35
C PRO A 613 23.08 -0.88 19.85
N ASN A 614 23.37 -0.67 21.13
CA ASN A 614 23.83 0.63 21.65
C ASN A 614 25.37 0.75 21.69
N ASP A 615 26.11 -0.31 21.39
CA ASP A 615 27.57 -0.26 21.37
C ASP A 615 28.09 0.39 20.07
N GLU A 616 28.32 1.69 20.14
CA GLU A 616 28.87 2.48 19.03
C GLU A 616 30.26 2.02 18.57
N SER A 617 31.02 1.31 19.40
CA SER A 617 32.37 0.87 19.04
C SER A 617 32.39 -0.24 17.97
N ILE A 618 31.28 -0.98 17.85
CA ILE A 618 31.11 -2.08 16.90
C ILE A 618 30.03 -1.81 15.85
N TRP A 619 29.37 -0.64 15.89
CA TRP A 619 28.28 -0.26 14.99
C TRP A 619 28.53 -0.60 13.51
N PRO A 620 29.72 -0.36 12.92
CA PRO A 620 29.96 -0.66 11.50
C PRO A 620 29.88 -2.15 11.15
N PHE A 621 30.07 -3.03 12.14
CA PHE A 621 29.90 -4.48 12.03
C PHE A 621 28.48 -4.96 12.36
N LEU A 622 27.62 -4.09 12.88
CA LEU A 622 26.21 -4.36 13.14
C LEU A 622 25.28 -3.76 12.08
N HIS A 623 25.77 -2.78 11.31
CA HIS A 623 24.95 -2.11 10.30
C HIS A 623 24.55 -3.08 9.18
N GLY A 624 23.26 -3.33 8.99
CA GLY A 624 22.76 -4.36 8.05
C GLY A 624 23.39 -4.31 6.66
N VAL A 625 23.38 -3.14 6.00
CA VAL A 625 24.03 -2.93 4.70
C VAL A 625 25.53 -3.20 4.75
N ASN A 626 26.24 -2.70 5.77
CA ASN A 626 27.66 -2.94 5.94
C ASN A 626 27.95 -4.43 6.12
N VAL A 627 27.11 -5.17 6.86
CA VAL A 627 27.21 -6.62 7.01
C VAL A 627 26.99 -7.31 5.66
N GLY A 628 25.91 -6.97 4.95
CA GLY A 628 25.61 -7.53 3.62
C GLY A 628 26.74 -7.30 2.62
N GLN A 629 27.35 -6.11 2.62
CA GLN A 629 28.56 -5.81 1.86
C GLN A 629 29.79 -6.54 2.42
N GLY A 630 29.90 -6.65 3.74
CA GLY A 630 31.00 -7.23 4.50
C GLY A 630 31.15 -8.73 4.32
N LEU A 631 30.08 -9.46 4.00
CA LEU A 631 30.10 -10.91 3.74
C LEU A 631 31.21 -11.32 2.75
N LYS A 632 31.37 -10.57 1.65
CA LYS A 632 32.39 -10.86 0.63
C LYS A 632 33.77 -10.28 0.95
N ALA A 633 33.95 -9.55 2.05
CA ALA A 633 35.21 -8.83 2.36
C ALA A 633 36.41 -9.77 2.39
N SER A 634 36.32 -10.89 3.10
CA SER A 634 37.40 -11.88 3.16
C SER A 634 37.65 -12.55 1.81
N SER A 635 36.61 -12.82 1.00
CA SER A 635 36.79 -13.41 -0.33
C SER A 635 37.51 -12.46 -1.31
N VAL A 636 37.29 -11.14 -1.18
CA VAL A 636 38.07 -10.12 -1.91
C VAL A 636 39.51 -10.11 -1.42
N ALA A 637 39.74 -10.09 -0.10
CA ALA A 637 41.09 -10.15 0.46
C ALA A 637 41.87 -11.41 0.01
N TYR A 638 41.18 -12.55 -0.08
CA TYR A 638 41.73 -13.79 -0.64
C TYR A 638 42.21 -13.59 -2.08
N ARG A 639 41.46 -12.89 -2.94
CA ARG A 639 41.93 -12.58 -4.30
C ARG A 639 43.20 -11.74 -4.31
N ILE A 640 43.38 -10.85 -3.35
CA ILE A 640 44.52 -9.94 -3.28
C ILE A 640 45.79 -10.64 -2.77
N ASN A 641 45.67 -11.51 -1.76
CA ASN A 641 46.82 -12.05 -1.01
C ASN A 641 46.94 -13.59 -1.00
N GLY A 642 45.96 -14.32 -1.52
CA GLY A 642 45.97 -15.79 -1.59
C GLY A 642 45.79 -16.51 -0.25
N SER A 643 45.45 -15.83 0.84
CA SER A 643 45.34 -16.42 2.17
C SER A 643 44.18 -17.40 2.28
N ARG A 644 44.47 -18.68 2.53
CA ARG A 644 43.46 -19.71 2.79
C ARG A 644 42.61 -19.44 4.03
N GLU A 645 43.16 -18.72 5.02
CA GLU A 645 42.40 -18.29 6.19
C GLU A 645 41.23 -17.39 5.77
N MET A 646 41.42 -16.50 4.79
CA MET A 646 40.36 -15.63 4.29
C MET A 646 39.22 -16.42 3.61
N VAL A 647 39.51 -17.58 3.05
CA VAL A 647 38.47 -18.49 2.52
C VAL A 647 37.61 -19.03 3.67
N GLN A 648 38.24 -19.51 4.74
CA GLN A 648 37.50 -19.97 5.92
C GLN A 648 36.68 -18.84 6.54
N LYS A 649 37.27 -17.64 6.67
CA LYS A 649 36.56 -16.45 7.18
C LYS A 649 35.36 -16.05 6.33
N SER A 650 35.41 -16.29 5.02
CA SER A 650 34.28 -16.06 4.13
C SER A 650 33.11 -16.99 4.45
N HIS A 651 33.40 -18.26 4.75
CA HIS A 651 32.37 -19.22 5.20
C HIS A 651 31.86 -18.87 6.60
N ASP A 652 32.76 -18.58 7.55
CA ASP A 652 32.40 -18.19 8.91
C ASP A 652 31.50 -16.95 8.92
N ALA A 653 31.80 -15.95 8.06
CA ALA A 653 30.99 -14.74 7.91
C ALA A 653 29.54 -15.05 7.56
N VAL A 654 29.34 -15.84 6.50
CA VAL A 654 28.02 -16.22 6.02
C VAL A 654 27.31 -17.14 7.01
N ASP A 655 28.00 -18.15 7.54
CA ASP A 655 27.38 -19.10 8.47
C ASP A 655 26.96 -18.43 9.78
N TRP A 656 27.80 -17.56 10.35
CA TRP A 656 27.51 -16.94 11.64
C TRP A 656 26.47 -15.83 11.51
N THR A 657 26.59 -14.94 10.53
CA THR A 657 25.58 -13.89 10.29
C THR A 657 24.21 -14.51 10.09
N PHE A 658 24.05 -15.50 9.20
CA PHE A 658 22.72 -16.06 8.94
C PHE A 658 22.20 -16.99 10.05
N LYS A 659 23.09 -17.58 10.85
CA LYS A 659 22.69 -18.38 12.02
C LYS A 659 22.21 -17.52 13.17
N HIS A 660 22.81 -16.36 13.41
CA HIS A 660 22.56 -15.54 14.60
C HIS A 660 21.72 -14.30 14.33
N HIS A 661 21.77 -13.77 13.11
CA HIS A 661 21.08 -12.55 12.69
C HIS A 661 20.34 -12.72 11.34
N GLY A 662 20.14 -13.95 10.85
CA GLY A 662 19.53 -14.22 9.55
C GLY A 662 18.01 -14.38 9.56
N SER A 663 17.32 -13.69 8.67
CA SER A 663 15.89 -13.89 8.39
C SER A 663 15.63 -15.18 7.60
N ALA A 664 14.42 -15.73 7.71
CA ALA A 664 14.00 -16.87 6.88
C ALA A 664 13.93 -16.52 5.38
N SER A 665 13.65 -15.26 5.05
CA SER A 665 13.59 -14.75 3.68
C SER A 665 14.97 -14.57 3.04
N GLY A 666 16.07 -14.86 3.75
CA GLY A 666 17.43 -14.88 3.18
C GLY A 666 18.19 -13.55 3.26
N THR A 667 17.70 -12.58 4.03
CA THR A 667 18.40 -11.33 4.36
C THR A 667 18.82 -11.27 5.84
N VAL A 668 19.55 -10.22 6.25
CA VAL A 668 19.99 -10.00 7.63
C VAL A 668 18.94 -9.19 8.40
N LEU A 669 18.64 -9.63 9.63
CA LEU A 669 17.78 -8.96 10.60
C LEU A 669 18.56 -7.85 11.29
N ALA A 670 18.47 -6.66 10.73
CA ALA A 670 19.06 -5.46 11.26
C ALA A 670 18.12 -4.29 10.97
N ASP A 671 17.61 -3.64 12.02
CA ASP A 671 16.77 -2.45 11.91
C ASP A 671 17.60 -1.18 11.78
N GLU A 672 18.55 -1.23 10.84
CA GLU A 672 19.86 -0.59 10.85
C GLU A 672 20.89 -1.31 11.72
N ARG A 673 20.52 -1.93 12.85
CA ARG A 673 21.47 -2.62 13.76
C ARG A 673 21.10 -4.09 13.96
N GLU A 674 22.07 -4.99 13.77
CA GLU A 674 21.95 -6.38 14.23
C GLU A 674 21.72 -6.42 15.75
N ARG A 675 20.91 -7.39 16.19
CA ARG A 675 20.69 -7.67 17.61
C ARG A 675 20.58 -9.16 17.87
N ASP A 676 19.55 -9.80 17.30
CA ASP A 676 19.21 -11.21 17.50
C ASP A 676 18.21 -11.71 16.43
N LEU A 677 17.75 -12.96 16.59
CA LEU A 677 16.71 -13.58 15.76
C LEU A 677 15.26 -13.29 16.21
N ALA A 678 15.01 -12.24 17.00
CA ALA A 678 13.65 -11.99 17.47
C ALA A 678 12.70 -11.76 16.28
N PRO A 679 11.48 -12.30 16.32
CA PRO A 679 10.59 -12.32 15.16
C PRO A 679 10.04 -10.93 14.77
N TYR A 680 10.23 -9.92 15.63
CA TYR A 680 9.89 -8.53 15.38
C TYR A 680 11.05 -7.72 14.78
N MET A 681 12.25 -8.29 14.67
CA MET A 681 13.36 -7.61 14.02
C MET A 681 13.02 -7.37 12.56
N GLY A 682 13.25 -6.14 12.10
CA GLY A 682 13.13 -5.78 10.70
C GLY A 682 14.40 -6.14 9.94
N SER A 683 14.27 -6.26 8.63
CA SER A 683 15.36 -6.32 7.67
C SER A 683 15.17 -5.24 6.62
N GLU A 684 16.26 -4.52 6.32
CA GLU A 684 16.26 -3.42 5.36
C GLU A 684 16.33 -3.90 3.90
N LEU A 685 15.72 -3.14 2.98
CA LEU A 685 15.78 -3.43 1.53
C LEU A 685 17.21 -3.39 0.96
N CYS A 686 18.04 -2.39 1.28
CA CYS A 686 19.43 -2.35 0.84
C CYS A 686 20.21 -3.60 1.30
N THR A 687 19.94 -4.05 2.52
CA THR A 687 20.61 -5.22 3.10
C THR A 687 20.32 -6.48 2.28
N ALA A 688 19.09 -6.67 1.79
CA ALA A 688 18.74 -7.80 0.93
C ALA A 688 19.52 -7.76 -0.40
N VAL A 689 19.66 -6.58 -0.99
CA VAL A 689 20.38 -6.36 -2.26
C VAL A 689 21.87 -6.63 -2.10
N GLU A 690 22.50 -6.02 -1.10
CA GLU A 690 23.94 -6.15 -0.88
C GLU A 690 24.34 -7.56 -0.43
N ALA A 691 23.53 -8.21 0.41
CA ALA A 691 23.75 -9.61 0.79
C ALA A 691 23.66 -10.54 -0.43
N ALA A 692 22.62 -10.40 -1.26
CA ALA A 692 22.46 -11.20 -2.46
C ALA A 692 23.64 -11.04 -3.42
N TYR A 693 24.07 -9.80 -3.67
CA TYR A 693 25.22 -9.53 -4.55
C TYR A 693 26.53 -10.08 -3.96
N SER A 694 26.76 -9.94 -2.65
CA SER A 694 27.94 -10.49 -2.00
C SER A 694 28.01 -12.00 -2.08
N LEU A 695 26.88 -12.68 -1.89
CA LEU A 695 26.79 -14.13 -2.01
C LEU A 695 27.03 -14.60 -3.45
N ALA A 696 26.49 -13.90 -4.46
CA ALA A 696 26.77 -14.19 -5.86
C ALA A 696 28.26 -14.05 -6.20
N TYR A 697 28.91 -12.98 -5.71
CA TYR A 697 30.36 -12.78 -5.84
C TYR A 697 31.14 -13.93 -5.19
N MET A 698 30.77 -14.32 -3.96
CA MET A 698 31.46 -15.39 -3.23
C MET A 698 31.33 -16.74 -3.95
N TYR A 699 30.20 -17.01 -4.61
CA TYR A 699 30.06 -18.18 -5.47
C TYR A 699 31.09 -18.18 -6.61
N GLN A 700 31.27 -17.05 -7.29
CA GLN A 700 32.26 -16.92 -8.38
C GLN A 700 33.69 -17.08 -7.84
N ALA A 701 34.00 -16.44 -6.70
CA ALA A 701 35.32 -16.45 -6.12
C ALA A 701 35.72 -17.82 -5.54
N LEU A 702 34.78 -18.50 -4.87
CA LEU A 702 35.08 -19.67 -4.03
C LEU A 702 34.38 -20.98 -4.45
N GLY A 703 33.35 -20.90 -5.31
CA GLY A 703 32.69 -22.05 -5.92
C GLY A 703 31.73 -22.85 -5.03
N SER A 704 31.33 -22.33 -3.87
CA SER A 704 30.40 -23.04 -2.96
C SER A 704 28.93 -22.80 -3.32
N ASN A 705 28.18 -23.88 -3.55
CA ASN A 705 26.74 -23.83 -3.85
C ASN A 705 25.90 -23.17 -2.75
N ASP A 706 26.35 -23.23 -1.48
CA ASP A 706 25.65 -22.59 -0.36
C ASP A 706 25.48 -21.08 -0.57
N PHE A 707 26.47 -20.42 -1.19
CA PHE A 707 26.36 -19.00 -1.49
C PHE A 707 25.29 -18.72 -2.57
N ALA A 708 25.23 -19.53 -3.62
CA ALA A 708 24.21 -19.39 -4.66
C ALA A 708 22.80 -19.67 -4.13
N ASP A 709 22.63 -20.70 -3.29
CA ASP A 709 21.34 -21.01 -2.63
C ASP A 709 20.85 -19.85 -1.75
N ARG A 710 21.75 -19.19 -1.03
CA ARG A 710 21.40 -18.03 -0.19
C ARG A 710 21.14 -16.78 -1.01
N ALA A 711 21.88 -16.55 -2.09
CA ALA A 711 21.62 -15.45 -3.02
C ALA A 711 20.23 -15.56 -3.64
N GLU A 712 19.86 -16.75 -4.12
CA GLU A 712 18.50 -17.03 -4.62
C GLU A 712 17.44 -16.83 -3.54
N ARG A 713 17.70 -17.27 -2.31
CA ARG A 713 16.76 -17.10 -1.19
C ARG A 713 16.47 -15.62 -0.95
N ALA A 714 17.48 -14.76 -0.91
CA ALA A 714 17.29 -13.32 -0.75
C ALA A 714 16.48 -12.71 -1.90
N VAL A 715 16.84 -13.03 -3.14
CA VAL A 715 16.24 -12.42 -4.35
C VAL A 715 14.82 -12.90 -4.62
N PHE A 716 14.47 -14.14 -4.27
CA PHE A 716 13.12 -14.65 -4.51
C PHE A 716 12.16 -14.43 -3.34
N ASN A 717 12.65 -13.97 -2.19
CA ASN A 717 11.81 -13.77 -1.00
C ASN A 717 11.97 -12.37 -0.42
N ALA A 718 13.13 -12.04 0.19
CA ALA A 718 13.31 -10.77 0.88
C ALA A 718 13.19 -9.56 -0.04
N PHE A 719 13.75 -9.64 -1.25
CA PHE A 719 13.77 -8.53 -2.20
C PHE A 719 12.36 -8.16 -2.75
N PRO A 720 11.60 -9.08 -3.37
CA PRO A 720 10.33 -8.72 -4.01
C PRO A 720 9.23 -8.28 -3.04
N VAL A 721 9.20 -8.82 -1.81
CA VAL A 721 8.12 -8.51 -0.85
C VAL A 721 8.13 -7.06 -0.36
N MET A 722 9.29 -6.40 -0.44
CA MET A 722 9.47 -5.01 -0.05
C MET A 722 9.16 -4.02 -1.18
N MET A 723 8.63 -4.46 -2.33
CA MET A 723 8.21 -3.58 -3.43
C MET A 723 6.78 -3.84 -3.87
N THR A 724 6.10 -2.82 -4.37
CA THR A 724 4.81 -3.01 -5.04
C THR A 724 4.97 -3.78 -6.35
N GLY A 725 3.89 -4.42 -6.82
CA GLY A 725 3.92 -5.18 -8.08
C GLY A 725 4.41 -4.35 -9.26
N ASP A 726 3.91 -3.11 -9.37
CA ASP A 726 4.29 -2.12 -10.39
C ASP A 726 5.62 -1.38 -10.12
N LYS A 727 6.30 -1.70 -9.01
CA LYS A 727 7.61 -1.14 -8.62
C LYS A 727 7.63 0.39 -8.46
N TRP A 728 6.49 1.03 -8.21
CA TRP A 728 6.42 2.46 -7.93
C TRP A 728 6.62 2.82 -6.46
N ALA A 729 6.58 1.85 -5.55
CA ALA A 729 6.84 2.07 -4.13
C ALA A 729 7.55 0.87 -3.50
N HIS A 730 8.31 1.14 -2.44
CA HIS A 730 9.02 0.16 -1.65
C HIS A 730 8.86 0.40 -0.14
N GLN A 731 9.13 -0.62 0.68
CA GLN A 731 9.28 -0.52 2.13
C GLN A 731 10.76 -0.34 2.48
N TYR A 732 11.02 0.41 3.55
CA TYR A 732 12.36 0.47 4.12
C TYR A 732 12.71 -0.83 4.84
N MET A 733 11.79 -1.30 5.68
CA MET A 733 11.91 -2.47 6.52
C MET A 733 10.81 -3.48 6.22
N ALA A 734 11.16 -4.77 6.20
CA ALA A 734 10.22 -5.88 6.30
C ALA A 734 10.56 -6.78 7.51
N GLN A 735 9.54 -7.29 8.20
CA GLN A 735 9.71 -8.24 9.31
C GLN A 735 9.25 -9.66 8.92
N PRO A 736 9.87 -10.73 9.44
CA PRO A 736 9.48 -12.12 9.14
C PRO A 736 8.01 -12.46 9.41
N ASN A 737 7.40 -11.85 10.43
CA ASN A 737 6.01 -12.04 10.82
C ASN A 737 5.19 -10.74 10.67
N GLN A 738 5.38 -10.02 9.56
CA GLN A 738 4.64 -8.79 9.27
C GLN A 738 3.33 -9.10 8.53
N PRO A 739 2.17 -9.15 9.20
CA PRO A 739 0.89 -9.45 8.54
C PRO A 739 0.40 -8.33 7.62
N HIS A 740 0.88 -7.09 7.81
CA HIS A 740 0.49 -5.93 7.02
C HIS A 740 1.53 -4.81 7.05
N ALA A 741 1.54 -3.97 6.01
CA ALA A 741 2.24 -2.69 6.02
C ALA A 741 1.54 -1.72 6.98
N LEU A 742 2.29 -1.09 7.88
CA LEU A 742 1.74 -0.34 9.02
C LEU A 742 2.50 0.97 9.22
N ASN A 743 1.79 2.10 9.28
CA ASN A 743 2.33 3.30 9.92
C ASN A 743 2.19 3.10 11.44
N VAL A 744 3.30 3.06 12.16
CA VAL A 744 3.29 2.85 13.62
C VAL A 744 3.21 4.16 14.40
N THR A 745 3.13 5.32 13.73
CA THR A 745 2.90 6.62 14.39
C THR A 745 1.49 6.67 14.99
N ALA A 746 1.42 6.88 16.30
CA ALA A 746 0.17 7.05 17.04
C ALA A 746 -0.50 8.39 16.73
N ASP A 747 -1.79 8.52 17.07
CA ASP A 747 -2.61 9.71 16.80
C ASP A 747 -2.07 10.99 17.45
N ASP A 748 -1.30 10.88 18.54
CA ASP A 748 -0.63 11.98 19.23
C ASP A 748 0.74 12.35 18.62
N GLY A 749 1.13 11.67 17.54
CA GLY A 749 2.42 11.82 16.86
C GLY A 749 3.55 11.00 17.49
N HIS A 750 3.30 10.24 18.55
CA HIS A 750 4.32 9.38 19.16
C HIS A 750 4.59 8.16 18.28
N VAL A 751 5.87 7.81 18.11
CA VAL A 751 6.28 6.56 17.46
C VAL A 751 6.68 5.55 18.54
N PRO A 752 5.91 4.46 18.76
CA PRO A 752 6.30 3.39 19.66
C PRO A 752 7.66 2.83 19.25
N PRO A 753 8.53 2.43 20.20
CA PRO A 753 9.86 1.91 19.91
C PRO A 753 9.78 0.46 19.38
N VAL A 754 9.18 0.28 18.20
CA VAL A 754 9.11 -1.01 17.50
C VAL A 754 10.48 -1.39 16.97
N PHE A 755 11.20 -0.39 16.45
CA PHE A 755 12.60 -0.50 16.05
C PHE A 755 13.48 0.33 16.98
N THR A 756 14.73 -0.09 17.10
CA THR A 756 15.78 0.57 17.85
C THR A 756 16.29 1.79 17.08
N ASN A 757 16.57 1.63 15.79
CA ASN A 757 17.17 2.67 14.95
C ASN A 757 16.23 3.15 13.83
N ALA A 758 15.63 2.25 13.05
CA ALA A 758 14.65 2.58 11.99
C ALA A 758 13.27 3.02 12.54
N ASN A 759 13.24 3.83 13.59
CA ASN A 759 12.05 4.14 14.39
C ASN A 759 11.34 5.43 13.96
N GLY A 760 11.17 5.67 12.65
CA GLY A 760 10.51 6.87 12.12
C GLY A 760 9.00 6.76 11.93
N GLY A 761 8.37 5.66 12.36
CA GLY A 761 6.93 5.44 12.22
C GLY A 761 6.50 4.92 10.84
N MET A 762 7.30 5.18 9.81
CA MET A 762 6.95 4.95 8.41
C MET A 762 7.76 3.83 7.74
N ALA A 763 8.75 3.25 8.44
CA ALA A 763 9.66 2.26 7.89
C ALA A 763 8.97 1.00 7.30
N LEU A 764 7.77 0.66 7.77
CA LEU A 764 6.99 -0.50 7.34
C LEU A 764 5.91 -0.18 6.29
N ILE A 765 5.85 1.04 5.75
CA ILE A 765 4.88 1.40 4.69
C ILE A 765 5.54 1.38 3.31
N PHE A 766 4.73 1.17 2.27
CA PHE A 766 5.18 1.34 0.88
C PHE A 766 5.15 2.82 0.50
N GLY A 767 6.29 3.35 0.05
CA GLY A 767 6.41 4.71 -0.46
C GLY A 767 7.59 4.89 -1.42
N MET A 768 7.81 6.12 -1.88
CA MET A 768 9.00 6.49 -2.65
C MET A 768 10.26 6.49 -1.79
N GLU A 769 10.14 7.05 -0.58
CA GLU A 769 11.21 7.20 0.42
C GLU A 769 10.53 7.11 1.79
N PRO A 770 10.10 5.92 2.22
CA PRO A 770 9.32 5.78 3.45
C PRO A 770 10.12 6.08 4.74
N GLN A 771 11.46 6.09 4.69
CA GLN A 771 12.31 6.37 5.85
C GLN A 771 13.62 7.10 5.45
N TYR A 772 14.62 6.36 4.99
CA TYR A 772 15.90 6.93 4.53
C TYR A 772 16.03 6.80 3.00
N PRO A 773 16.65 7.79 2.32
CA PRO A 773 16.88 7.79 0.87
C PRO A 773 17.69 6.63 0.27
N CYS A 774 18.48 5.91 1.08
CA CYS A 774 19.43 4.91 0.60
C CYS A 774 18.74 3.76 -0.17
N CYS A 775 17.61 3.25 0.33
CA CYS A 775 16.86 2.18 -0.33
C CYS A 775 16.33 2.60 -1.70
N THR A 776 15.93 3.86 -1.86
CA THR A 776 15.48 4.42 -3.14
C THR A 776 16.55 4.21 -4.22
N VAL A 777 17.79 4.65 -3.98
CA VAL A 777 18.86 4.59 -4.99
C VAL A 777 19.59 3.23 -5.05
N ASN A 778 19.48 2.40 -4.01
CA ASN A 778 20.17 1.11 -3.90
C ASN A 778 19.35 -0.06 -4.45
N HIS A 779 18.04 -0.11 -4.19
CA HIS A 779 17.19 -1.23 -4.60
C HIS A 779 17.23 -1.59 -6.10
N PRO A 780 17.47 -0.66 -7.05
CA PRO A 780 17.47 -1.01 -8.46
C PRO A 780 18.59 -1.97 -8.87
N GLN A 781 19.58 -2.24 -7.99
CA GLN A 781 20.64 -3.21 -8.27
C GLN A 781 20.17 -4.67 -8.22
N GLY A 782 19.11 -4.99 -7.47
CA GLY A 782 18.79 -6.37 -7.08
C GLY A 782 18.67 -7.36 -8.24
N TYR A 783 17.63 -7.21 -9.08
CA TYR A 783 17.45 -8.11 -10.24
C TYR A 783 18.54 -7.97 -11.32
N PRO A 784 18.99 -6.75 -11.70
CA PRO A 784 20.05 -6.62 -12.70
C PRO A 784 21.35 -7.32 -12.31
N LYS A 785 21.78 -7.20 -11.05
CA LYS A 785 22.97 -7.90 -10.55
C LYS A 785 22.74 -9.39 -10.38
N PHE A 786 21.54 -9.81 -9.99
CA PHE A 786 21.21 -11.23 -9.98
C PHE A 786 21.32 -11.85 -11.39
N VAL A 787 20.76 -11.18 -12.41
CA VAL A 787 20.79 -11.67 -13.80
C VAL A 787 22.20 -11.64 -14.37
N SER A 788 22.97 -10.57 -14.17
CA SER A 788 24.33 -10.50 -14.71
C SER A 788 25.26 -11.57 -14.11
N ASN A 789 24.99 -11.99 -12.86
CA ASN A 789 25.76 -13.04 -12.17
C ASN A 789 25.13 -14.44 -12.25
N SER A 790 24.05 -14.61 -13.02
CA SER A 790 23.35 -15.90 -13.13
C SER A 790 24.11 -16.94 -13.95
N TRP A 791 25.00 -16.51 -14.82
CA TRP A 791 25.86 -17.37 -15.63
C TRP A 791 27.34 -17.06 -15.42
N VAL A 792 28.17 -18.08 -15.51
CA VAL A 792 29.63 -18.00 -15.31
C VAL A 792 30.37 -18.84 -16.34
N ALA A 793 31.60 -18.46 -16.67
CA ALA A 793 32.50 -19.33 -17.41
C ALA A 793 33.20 -20.31 -16.46
N VAL A 794 33.30 -21.58 -16.87
CA VAL A 794 33.92 -22.67 -16.11
C VAL A 794 35.17 -23.13 -16.87
N GLY A 795 36.32 -22.58 -16.51
CA GLY A 795 37.54 -22.70 -17.29
C GLY A 795 37.37 -22.14 -18.72
N GLU A 796 38.19 -22.61 -19.66
CA GLU A 796 38.16 -22.13 -21.06
C GLU A 796 37.03 -22.74 -21.91
N LYS A 797 36.47 -23.87 -21.47
CA LYS A 797 35.56 -24.71 -22.27
C LYS A 797 34.17 -24.88 -21.69
N GLY A 798 33.90 -24.31 -20.52
CA GLY A 798 32.65 -24.53 -19.80
C GLY A 798 31.82 -23.26 -19.62
N LEU A 799 30.51 -23.45 -19.53
CA LEU A 799 29.54 -22.42 -19.17
C LEU A 799 28.61 -22.96 -18.08
N GLY A 800 28.39 -22.19 -17.02
CA GLY A 800 27.57 -22.59 -15.87
C GLY A 800 26.33 -21.72 -15.70
N HIS A 801 25.14 -22.31 -15.56
CA HIS A 801 23.93 -21.62 -15.06
C HIS A 801 23.84 -21.84 -13.55
N VAL A 802 24.10 -20.79 -12.78
CA VAL A 802 24.42 -20.88 -11.34
C VAL A 802 23.45 -20.13 -10.44
N LEU A 803 22.86 -19.02 -10.89
CA LEU A 803 21.66 -18.48 -10.25
C LEU A 803 20.51 -18.76 -11.21
N LEU A 804 19.66 -19.73 -10.86
CA LEU A 804 18.70 -20.32 -11.76
C LEU A 804 17.54 -19.35 -12.01
N GLY A 805 17.23 -19.11 -13.28
CA GLY A 805 16.07 -18.33 -13.68
C GLY A 805 15.91 -18.26 -15.20
N PRO A 806 14.77 -17.77 -15.69
CA PRO A 806 14.57 -17.60 -17.12
C PRO A 806 15.55 -16.55 -17.65
N SER A 807 16.42 -16.96 -18.57
CA SER A 807 17.53 -16.13 -19.05
C SER A 807 18.06 -16.62 -20.38
N THR A 808 18.74 -15.74 -21.12
CA THR A 808 19.54 -16.08 -22.29
C THR A 808 20.95 -15.56 -22.10
N VAL A 809 21.94 -16.42 -22.28
CA VAL A 809 23.35 -16.07 -22.27
C VAL A 809 23.92 -16.15 -23.68
N THR A 810 24.72 -15.16 -24.07
CA THR A 810 25.52 -15.15 -25.29
C THR A 810 26.98 -14.92 -24.91
N ALA A 811 27.85 -15.86 -25.26
CA ALA A 811 29.26 -15.82 -24.88
C ALA A 811 30.15 -16.46 -25.95
N ARG A 812 31.47 -16.31 -25.80
CA ARG A 812 32.46 -17.10 -26.53
C ARG A 812 33.09 -18.12 -25.58
N VAL A 813 32.97 -19.40 -25.90
CA VAL A 813 33.48 -20.52 -25.10
C VAL A 813 34.22 -21.47 -26.04
N ASN A 814 35.38 -22.00 -25.63
CA ASN A 814 36.23 -22.86 -26.48
C ASN A 814 36.55 -22.24 -27.86
N GLY A 815 36.62 -20.90 -27.93
CA GLY A 815 36.86 -20.12 -29.15
C GLY A 815 35.70 -20.09 -30.16
N GLY A 816 34.52 -20.62 -29.83
CA GLY A 816 33.30 -20.56 -30.65
C GLY A 816 32.22 -19.69 -30.01
N ALA A 817 31.33 -19.11 -30.80
CA ALA A 817 30.15 -18.44 -30.27
C ALA A 817 29.14 -19.47 -29.72
N VAL A 818 28.57 -19.16 -28.57
CA VAL A 818 27.55 -19.97 -27.89
C VAL A 818 26.41 -19.05 -27.44
N LYS A 819 25.18 -19.49 -27.68
CA LYS A 819 23.97 -18.90 -27.12
C LYS A 819 23.16 -20.00 -26.43
N VAL A 820 22.84 -19.79 -25.16
CA VAL A 820 21.99 -20.71 -24.40
C VAL A 820 20.79 -19.94 -23.86
N THR A 821 19.59 -20.42 -24.17
CA THR A 821 18.33 -19.88 -23.64
C THR A 821 17.73 -20.88 -22.68
N CYS A 822 17.49 -20.46 -21.43
CA CYS A 822 16.76 -21.21 -20.42
C CYS A 822 15.33 -20.66 -20.32
N ASP A 823 14.36 -21.43 -20.83
CA ASP A 823 12.93 -21.17 -20.63
C ASP A 823 12.44 -21.96 -19.41
N THR A 824 12.05 -21.23 -18.37
CA THR A 824 11.63 -21.82 -17.10
C THR A 824 10.71 -20.90 -16.31
N ALA A 825 9.84 -21.52 -15.51
CA ALA A 825 9.08 -20.85 -14.47
C ALA A 825 9.78 -20.93 -13.09
N TYR A 826 11.00 -21.47 -12.98
CA TYR A 826 11.76 -21.50 -11.73
C TYR A 826 11.85 -20.09 -11.10
N PRO A 827 11.64 -19.95 -9.77
CA PRO A 827 11.50 -21.01 -8.77
C PRO A 827 10.07 -21.54 -8.57
N PHE A 828 9.11 -21.16 -9.42
CA PHE A 828 7.71 -21.57 -9.32
C PHE A 828 7.42 -22.93 -9.99
N ASP A 829 8.28 -23.41 -10.87
CA ASP A 829 8.25 -24.77 -11.43
C ASP A 829 9.66 -25.36 -11.38
N ASP A 830 9.73 -26.68 -11.46
CA ASP A 830 10.97 -27.44 -11.42
C ASP A 830 11.56 -27.74 -12.80
N VAL A 831 10.87 -27.34 -13.87
CA VAL A 831 11.28 -27.62 -15.25
C VAL A 831 12.12 -26.48 -15.83
N LEU A 832 13.38 -26.77 -16.14
CA LEU A 832 14.27 -25.88 -16.89
C LEU A 832 14.48 -26.46 -18.29
N ARG A 833 14.11 -25.71 -19.34
CA ARG A 833 14.30 -26.10 -20.74
C ARG A 833 15.40 -25.27 -21.35
N TYR A 834 16.48 -25.93 -21.76
CA TYR A 834 17.62 -25.27 -22.39
C TYR A 834 17.57 -25.46 -23.90
N THR A 835 17.65 -24.36 -24.64
CA THR A 835 17.94 -24.34 -26.07
C THR A 835 19.38 -23.89 -26.23
N VAL A 836 20.20 -24.71 -26.90
CA VAL A 836 21.65 -24.47 -27.04
C VAL A 836 21.97 -24.33 -28.52
N GLU A 837 22.54 -23.19 -28.88
CA GLU A 837 23.12 -22.90 -30.18
C GLU A 837 24.63 -22.71 -29.99
N ALA A 838 25.47 -23.53 -30.61
CA ALA A 838 26.91 -23.47 -30.43
C ALA A 838 27.67 -23.78 -31.72
N GLU A 839 28.74 -23.03 -31.98
CA GLU A 839 29.64 -23.27 -33.13
C GLU A 839 30.61 -24.43 -32.89
N ARG A 840 30.89 -24.75 -31.62
CA ARG A 840 31.86 -25.76 -31.18
C ARG A 840 31.38 -26.48 -29.93
N ASP A 841 31.95 -27.63 -29.67
CA ASP A 841 31.72 -28.39 -28.44
C ASP A 841 32.16 -27.57 -27.20
N PHE A 842 31.34 -27.59 -26.16
CA PHE A 842 31.60 -26.97 -24.86
C PHE A 842 30.86 -27.74 -23.75
N ASP A 843 31.27 -27.54 -22.50
CA ASP A 843 30.64 -28.17 -21.34
C ASP A 843 29.58 -27.23 -20.72
N LEU A 844 28.34 -27.71 -20.57
CA LEU A 844 27.27 -26.98 -19.89
C LEU A 844 27.09 -27.51 -18.46
N TYR A 845 27.40 -26.69 -17.47
CA TYR A 845 27.23 -26.96 -16.05
C TYR A 845 25.92 -26.37 -15.54
N LEU A 846 25.13 -27.17 -14.85
CA LEU A 846 23.87 -26.73 -14.23
C LEU A 846 23.97 -26.95 -12.73
N ARG A 847 23.73 -25.90 -11.94
CA ARG A 847 23.70 -26.05 -10.49
C ARG A 847 22.46 -26.84 -10.06
N SER A 848 22.66 -27.83 -9.19
CA SER A 848 21.55 -28.54 -8.53
C SER A 848 21.09 -27.76 -7.30
N SER A 849 19.79 -27.52 -7.18
CA SER A 849 19.14 -26.89 -6.01
C SER A 849 18.25 -27.93 -5.29
N MET A 850 18.12 -27.82 -3.96
CA MET A 850 17.28 -28.71 -3.14
C MET A 850 15.79 -28.39 -3.31
N ARG A 851 14.98 -29.38 -3.65
CA ARG A 851 13.58 -29.23 -4.13
C ARG A 851 12.58 -30.05 -3.33
N LYS A 852 12.71 -30.04 -2.01
CA LYS A 852 11.74 -30.68 -1.11
C LYS A 852 11.16 -29.64 -0.17
N ILE A 853 9.97 -29.94 0.34
CA ILE A 853 9.43 -29.22 1.48
C ILE A 853 10.46 -29.34 2.61
N ARG A 854 10.93 -28.19 3.09
CA ARG A 854 11.91 -28.07 4.15
C ARG A 854 11.34 -27.14 5.20
N THR A 855 11.52 -27.51 6.45
CA THR A 855 11.13 -26.68 7.59
C THR A 855 12.36 -26.31 8.40
N GLU A 856 12.45 -25.07 8.82
CA GLU A 856 13.49 -24.59 9.72
C GLU A 856 12.84 -24.08 11.00
N ALA A 857 13.29 -24.58 12.16
CA ALA A 857 12.86 -24.06 13.44
C ALA A 857 13.34 -22.61 13.60
N ARG A 858 12.47 -21.75 14.13
CA ARG A 858 12.72 -20.33 14.33
C ARG A 858 12.37 -19.93 15.77
N SER A 859 12.63 -18.67 16.12
CA SER A 859 12.40 -18.14 17.46
C SER A 859 10.93 -18.31 17.88
N ASN A 860 10.67 -18.43 19.19
CA ASN A 860 9.33 -18.57 19.76
C ASN A 860 8.50 -19.76 19.21
N ASN A 861 9.14 -20.90 18.96
CA ASN A 861 8.50 -22.10 18.38
C ASN A 861 7.81 -21.85 17.02
N THR A 862 8.24 -20.82 16.29
CA THR A 862 7.80 -20.60 14.90
C THR A 862 8.56 -21.55 13.96
N VAL A 863 8.00 -21.76 12.77
CA VAL A 863 8.60 -22.59 11.73
C VAL A 863 8.61 -21.82 10.42
N ALA A 864 9.76 -21.77 9.76
CA ALA A 864 9.86 -21.28 8.39
C ALA A 864 9.69 -22.46 7.43
N VAL A 865 8.82 -22.32 6.44
CA VAL A 865 8.47 -23.39 5.49
C VAL A 865 8.92 -23.02 4.10
N PHE A 866 9.62 -23.92 3.43
CA PHE A 866 10.19 -23.68 2.12
C PHE A 866 9.86 -24.79 1.13
N HIS A 867 9.79 -24.42 -0.15
CA HIS A 867 9.91 -25.36 -1.26
C HIS A 867 10.89 -24.78 -2.27
N GLY A 868 12.01 -25.47 -2.47
CA GLY A 868 13.11 -24.90 -3.23
C GLY A 868 13.71 -23.68 -2.54
N SER A 869 13.94 -22.65 -3.33
CA SER A 869 14.40 -21.33 -2.89
C SER A 869 13.26 -20.43 -2.38
N LEU A 870 11.99 -20.83 -2.52
CA LEU A 870 10.83 -20.05 -2.06
C LEU A 870 10.50 -20.32 -0.58
N LEU A 871 10.27 -19.25 0.17
CA LEU A 871 9.69 -19.20 1.50
C LEU A 871 8.18 -19.02 1.37
N TYR A 872 7.41 -19.84 2.09
CA TYR A 872 5.96 -19.75 2.13
C TYR A 872 5.52 -19.09 3.44
N ALA A 873 4.65 -18.10 3.31
CA ALA A 873 3.98 -17.45 4.43
C ALA A 873 2.49 -17.79 4.38
N LEU A 874 1.85 -17.81 5.55
CA LEU A 874 0.40 -17.90 5.63
C LEU A 874 -0.18 -16.59 5.08
N GLU A 875 -0.88 -16.66 3.95
CA GLU A 875 -1.56 -15.49 3.41
C GLU A 875 -2.74 -15.11 4.31
N LEU A 876 -2.59 -14.01 5.03
CA LEU A 876 -3.69 -13.40 5.75
C LEU A 876 -4.50 -12.57 4.77
N ARG A 877 -5.70 -13.04 4.45
CA ARG A 877 -6.60 -12.27 3.58
C ARG A 877 -7.00 -11.00 4.31
N THR A 878 -6.51 -9.88 3.80
CA THR A 878 -6.91 -8.56 4.25
C THR A 878 -8.20 -8.18 3.52
N LYS A 879 -9.19 -7.66 4.27
CA LYS A 879 -10.19 -6.78 3.65
C LYS A 879 -9.72 -5.36 3.91
N THR A 880 -9.66 -4.55 2.87
CA THR A 880 -9.29 -3.15 2.97
C THR A 880 -10.40 -2.41 3.73
N THR A 881 -10.21 -2.25 5.03
CA THR A 881 -10.99 -1.35 5.89
C THR A 881 -10.00 -0.30 6.38
N SER A 882 -10.30 0.98 6.14
CA SER A 882 -9.37 2.12 6.23
C SER A 882 -8.47 2.12 7.46
N SER A 883 -7.33 2.78 7.28
CA SER A 883 -6.19 3.00 8.20
C SER A 883 -5.27 1.81 8.46
N TYR A 884 -5.74 0.57 8.59
CA TYR A 884 -4.85 -0.58 8.83
C TYR A 884 -5.36 -1.86 8.16
N PRO A 885 -4.53 -2.61 7.42
CA PRO A 885 -4.96 -3.88 6.84
C PRO A 885 -5.20 -4.90 7.95
N HIS A 886 -6.47 -5.15 8.31
CA HIS A 886 -6.82 -6.17 9.28
C HIS A 886 -6.89 -7.54 8.61
N ALA A 887 -6.20 -8.52 9.20
CA ALA A 887 -6.36 -9.92 8.84
C ALA A 887 -7.82 -10.34 9.15
N THR A 888 -8.55 -10.81 8.15
CA THR A 888 -9.95 -11.27 8.32
C THR A 888 -10.09 -12.76 8.63
N SER A 889 -8.96 -13.45 8.67
CA SER A 889 -8.81 -14.84 9.12
C SER A 889 -8.00 -14.88 10.40
N ALA A 890 -8.23 -15.91 11.24
CA ALA A 890 -7.33 -16.22 12.34
C ALA A 890 -5.89 -16.32 11.82
N TRP A 891 -5.00 -15.51 12.38
CA TRP A 891 -3.57 -15.48 12.03
C TRP A 891 -2.74 -16.30 13.04
N ASN A 892 -3.33 -16.54 14.20
CA ASN A 892 -2.83 -17.31 15.34
C ASN A 892 -3.07 -18.81 15.13
N VAL A 893 -2.41 -19.38 14.13
CA VAL A 893 -2.55 -20.80 13.76
C VAL A 893 -1.27 -21.55 14.10
N ALA A 894 -1.39 -22.59 14.93
CA ALA A 894 -0.36 -23.62 15.04
C ALA A 894 -0.57 -24.60 13.88
N VAL A 895 0.50 -24.96 13.20
CA VAL A 895 0.47 -25.88 12.06
C VAL A 895 1.17 -27.19 12.44
N ASP A 896 0.69 -28.32 11.90
CA ASP A 896 1.43 -29.59 11.92
C ASP A 896 2.27 -29.68 10.65
N PRO A 897 3.60 -29.44 10.71
CA PRO A 897 4.41 -29.41 9.50
C PRO A 897 4.53 -30.78 8.82
N SER A 898 4.16 -31.89 9.49
CA SER A 898 4.14 -33.22 8.88
C SER A 898 3.04 -33.39 7.82
N THR A 899 2.05 -32.48 7.80
CA THR A 899 0.91 -32.47 6.88
C THR A 899 1.07 -31.51 5.70
N LEU A 900 2.27 -30.91 5.56
CA LEU A 900 2.56 -29.96 4.49
C LEU A 900 2.45 -30.61 3.11
N GLU A 901 1.62 -30.01 2.26
CA GLU A 901 1.49 -30.37 0.84
C GLU A 901 1.74 -29.15 -0.03
N TYR A 902 2.58 -29.34 -1.06
CA TYR A 902 2.88 -28.31 -2.04
C TYR A 902 1.99 -28.44 -3.28
N HIS A 903 1.41 -27.33 -3.70
CA HIS A 903 0.57 -27.23 -4.90
C HIS A 903 1.23 -26.30 -5.91
N GLY A 904 1.92 -26.89 -6.90
CA GLY A 904 2.61 -26.15 -7.96
C GLY A 904 1.75 -25.72 -9.14
N LEU A 905 2.41 -25.19 -10.17
CA LEU A 905 1.82 -24.73 -11.43
C LEU A 905 1.06 -25.86 -12.16
N ARG A 906 -0.27 -25.85 -12.10
CA ARG A 906 -1.16 -26.80 -12.80
C ARG A 906 -1.33 -26.49 -14.31
N GLY A 907 -0.24 -26.13 -14.99
CA GLY A 907 -0.25 -25.70 -16.39
C GLY A 907 -0.73 -24.26 -16.64
N SER A 908 -0.89 -23.47 -15.57
CA SER A 908 -1.24 -22.04 -15.64
C SER A 908 -0.06 -21.21 -16.16
N ARG A 909 -0.34 -20.17 -16.95
CA ARG A 909 0.69 -19.17 -17.32
C ARG A 909 1.05 -18.33 -16.09
N LEU A 910 2.34 -18.05 -15.90
CA LEU A 910 2.78 -17.12 -14.85
C LEU A 910 2.19 -15.73 -15.09
N PRO A 911 1.60 -15.09 -14.07
CA PRO A 911 1.30 -13.67 -14.13
C PRO A 911 2.58 -12.84 -14.20
N ASP A 912 2.41 -11.61 -14.68
CA ASP A 912 3.49 -10.67 -14.95
C ASP A 912 3.00 -9.26 -14.57
N PRO A 913 3.56 -8.62 -13.52
CA PRO A 913 4.62 -9.11 -12.61
C PRO A 913 4.16 -10.27 -11.71
N VAL A 914 5.05 -11.23 -11.42
CA VAL A 914 4.71 -12.50 -10.74
C VAL A 914 4.60 -12.36 -9.22
N PHE A 915 5.29 -11.37 -8.64
CA PHE A 915 5.26 -11.09 -7.20
C PHE A 915 4.19 -10.07 -6.79
N ALA A 916 3.31 -9.65 -7.72
CA ALA A 916 2.18 -8.81 -7.37
C ALA A 916 1.22 -9.53 -6.39
N GLN A 917 0.50 -8.77 -5.56
CA GLN A 917 -0.42 -9.36 -4.58
C GLN A 917 -1.46 -10.27 -5.25
N GLY A 918 -1.60 -11.50 -4.75
CA GLY A 918 -2.52 -12.51 -5.30
C GLY A 918 -2.09 -13.12 -6.64
N ALA A 919 -0.90 -12.77 -7.15
CA ALA A 919 -0.34 -13.29 -8.38
C ALA A 919 0.47 -14.60 -8.21
N PRO A 920 1.16 -14.89 -7.09
CA PRO A 920 1.96 -16.11 -6.97
C PRO A 920 1.15 -17.37 -7.33
N PRO A 921 1.63 -18.20 -8.27
CA PRO A 921 0.86 -19.28 -8.86
C PRO A 921 0.77 -20.54 -7.98
N ASN A 922 1.59 -20.59 -6.93
CA ASN A 922 1.79 -21.76 -6.10
C ASN A 922 1.36 -21.46 -4.67
N TYR A 923 0.94 -22.50 -3.96
CA TYR A 923 0.61 -22.41 -2.55
C TYR A 923 0.94 -23.71 -1.83
N MET A 924 0.93 -23.66 -0.50
CA MET A 924 1.00 -24.83 0.35
C MET A 924 -0.29 -24.98 1.15
N THR A 925 -0.64 -26.22 1.45
CA THR A 925 -1.65 -26.55 2.46
C THR A 925 -0.97 -27.24 3.63
N VAL A 926 -1.48 -27.00 4.84
CA VAL A 926 -1.02 -27.61 6.08
C VAL A 926 -2.20 -27.69 7.02
N ASP A 927 -2.30 -28.78 7.79
CA ASP A 927 -3.26 -28.86 8.88
C ASP A 927 -2.86 -27.87 9.96
N GLY A 928 -3.82 -27.07 10.39
CA GLY A 928 -3.61 -26.07 11.43
C GLY A 928 -4.77 -26.02 12.40
N CYS A 929 -4.45 -25.64 13.64
CA CYS A 929 -5.42 -25.33 14.67
C CYS A 929 -5.23 -23.90 15.16
N GLU A 930 -6.32 -23.19 15.36
CA GLU A 930 -6.28 -21.87 15.99
C GLU A 930 -5.82 -22.03 17.45
N ILE A 931 -4.87 -21.21 17.87
CA ILE A 931 -4.34 -21.19 19.23
C ILE A 931 -4.28 -19.76 19.75
N GLU A 932 -4.44 -19.52 21.05
CA GLU A 932 -4.27 -18.18 21.60
C GLU A 932 -2.78 -17.77 21.60
N TRP A 933 -2.46 -16.65 20.97
CA TRP A 933 -1.14 -16.00 21.02
C TRP A 933 -1.25 -14.65 21.71
N ASP A 934 -0.38 -14.40 22.69
CA ASP A 934 -0.23 -13.07 23.27
C ASP A 934 0.44 -12.13 22.25
N LEU A 935 -0.24 -11.03 21.93
CA LEU A 935 0.27 -9.97 21.06
C LEU A 935 0.72 -8.75 21.87
N HIS A 936 1.85 -8.15 21.51
CA HIS A 936 2.23 -6.80 21.95
C HIS A 936 2.39 -5.89 20.73
N LEU A 937 1.67 -4.77 20.69
CA LEU A 937 1.66 -3.83 19.55
C LEU A 937 1.37 -4.49 18.19
N GLY A 938 0.55 -5.54 18.15
CA GLY A 938 0.22 -6.28 16.91
C GLY A 938 1.23 -7.35 16.50
N LEU A 939 2.23 -7.66 17.34
CA LEU A 939 3.29 -8.64 17.07
C LEU A 939 3.26 -9.81 18.07
N SER A 940 3.60 -11.02 17.63
CA SER A 940 3.68 -12.22 18.48
C SER A 940 4.74 -12.05 19.58
N TYR A 941 4.30 -11.93 20.82
CA TYR A 941 5.15 -11.61 21.95
C TYR A 941 5.28 -12.81 22.88
N ARG A 942 6.43 -13.47 22.89
CA ARG A 942 6.89 -14.17 24.08
C ARG A 942 8.26 -13.68 24.52
N LEU A 943 8.17 -12.78 25.51
CA LEU A 943 9.13 -12.49 26.58
C LEU A 943 10.39 -11.72 26.20
N ILE A 944 10.25 -10.39 26.28
CA ILE A 944 11.25 -9.52 26.91
C ILE A 944 11.48 -9.99 28.35
N PRO A 945 12.72 -10.27 28.79
CA PRO A 945 13.12 -10.04 30.16
C PRO A 945 13.96 -8.75 30.20
N PHE A 946 13.31 -7.59 30.08
CA PHE A 946 13.79 -6.37 30.73
C PHE A 946 13.45 -6.56 32.21
N HIS A 947 14.25 -7.38 32.88
CA HIS A 947 14.41 -7.30 34.32
C HIS A 947 15.66 -6.46 34.59
N ARG A 948 15.38 -5.20 34.92
CA ARG A 948 16.24 -4.19 35.59
C ARG A 948 17.55 -3.79 34.94
#